data_AF-A0A6P5ALF4-F1
#
_entry.id   AF-A0A6P5ALF4-F1
#
_cell.length_a   1.000
_cell.length_b   1.000
_cell.length_c   1.000
_cell.angle_alpha   90.00
_cell.angle_beta   90.00
_cell.angle_gamma   90.00
#
_symmetry.space_group_name_H-M   'P 1'
#
loop_
_entity.id
_entity.type
_entity.pdbx_description
1 polymer ?
#
loop_
_entity_poly.entity_id
_entity_poly.type
_entity_poly.pdbx_seq_one_letter_code
_entity_poly.pdbx_strand_id
1 'polypeptide(L)'
;MPVLVLQCLYPCQHFSPSDILSSCITSCESLPTVQGHSLCNSTCDYLSYTSTNKQGDCPAPEDAQGFAAACVESCSADQDCKGALKCCPNGCGHTCQEPLNRHTGTPPRFAERPVAIETKKGQSIVVEWSSQKKFDHAVFLLQERSAVGKYVKETDMSDWELVEQTTSQATVVKAHRGRWYQWRLAAVNENGTRGFSEPSKAERLRKDPAHPSPPWNLTEGDFDIKDGKISVNVHWYPPAYSDLPITRYRVYWSKRLKGVTPGLMKLKEHRKSVRTPMITLDGLEPDTSYFVQVQAFANWGDNERLRSDRESFFLSTIPLPIELPPTPPNPVILRLHSPSAVQNLSIEEPFFHHDRVKAKVSWGLPEGETHKSVTKFMLRWVPTVCGDGYSGDGTLLSRIKEATTHNLDFDIYDLRFDCHYEVRVHAVSSEGVMGRETGIHFYSPPCREIRIRGRQRPDCPTPAPDVPQQPQNLSFVFFMADGNVTGQFKWRMPVQSDKPVTGFRVMWGEQVSSSKGVANGLPQTPVIDRTSAKAKMLPKDQFTHLIQGLTPGRPYVLQVQALSEVGGGAMAQLEFTVPPIRQQSNYIPPIGRPSYAEEWERKFQGYNTDLFQDDERRNGVSPQSTARTRTSPSWAQQNPGSEANSDPRASAQSLRLCWVTVLLCSFTIVAGFSCL
;
A
#
# COMPACT_ATOMS: atom_id res chain seq x y z
N MET A 1 -3.66 39.35 -0.67
CA MET A 1 -3.16 39.13 -2.04
C MET A 1 -3.61 37.78 -2.61
N PRO A 2 -3.30 36.59 -2.03
CA PRO A 2 -3.73 35.30 -2.62
C PRO A 2 -5.26 35.09 -2.61
N VAL A 3 -5.96 35.54 -1.55
CA VAL A 3 -7.42 35.37 -1.41
C VAL A 3 -8.22 36.14 -2.48
N LEU A 4 -7.74 37.31 -2.91
CA LEU A 4 -8.40 38.10 -3.97
C LEU A 4 -8.29 37.43 -5.34
N VAL A 5 -7.16 36.77 -5.63
CA VAL A 5 -6.93 36.05 -6.89
C VAL A 5 -7.86 34.84 -6.99
N LEU A 6 -8.08 34.12 -5.89
CA LEU A 6 -9.04 33.00 -5.85
C LEU A 6 -10.49 33.44 -6.09
N GLN A 7 -10.90 34.60 -5.55
CA GLN A 7 -12.26 35.11 -5.73
C GLN A 7 -12.55 35.52 -7.18
N CYS A 8 -11.55 36.04 -7.89
CA CYS A 8 -11.64 36.36 -9.32
C CYS A 8 -11.61 35.13 -10.22
N LEU A 9 -10.88 34.08 -9.84
CA LEU A 9 -10.77 32.85 -10.62
C LEU A 9 -11.99 31.92 -10.48
N TYR A 10 -12.87 32.18 -9.50
CA TYR A 10 -14.00 31.32 -9.18
C TYR A 10 -14.91 31.01 -10.39
N PRO A 11 -15.32 31.99 -11.22
CA PRO A 11 -16.09 31.69 -12.42
C PRO A 11 -15.34 30.82 -13.44
N CYS A 12 -14.04 31.05 -13.58
CA CYS A 12 -13.22 30.30 -14.52
C CYS A 12 -13.14 28.82 -14.13
N GLN A 13 -12.92 28.55 -12.83
CA GLN A 13 -12.74 27.20 -12.27
C GLN A 13 -14.01 26.35 -12.34
N HIS A 14 -15.17 26.98 -12.40
CA HIS A 14 -16.45 26.31 -12.25
C HIS A 14 -17.40 26.45 -13.46
N PHE A 15 -17.09 27.30 -14.45
CA PHE A 15 -17.98 27.58 -15.59
C PHE A 15 -17.27 27.67 -16.94
N SER A 16 -18.02 27.32 -17.99
CA SER A 16 -17.68 27.50 -19.40
C SER A 16 -18.32 28.81 -19.94
N PRO A 17 -17.74 29.52 -20.95
CA PRO A 17 -18.34 30.65 -21.62
C PRO A 17 -19.52 30.27 -22.51
N SER A 18 -19.80 28.98 -22.69
CA SER A 18 -21.06 28.49 -23.23
C SER A 18 -22.20 28.52 -22.21
N ASP A 19 -21.90 28.71 -20.92
CA ASP A 19 -22.89 28.75 -19.87
C ASP A 19 -23.57 30.13 -19.82
N ILE A 20 -24.84 30.14 -19.42
CA ILE A 20 -25.64 31.36 -19.38
C ILE A 20 -25.09 32.29 -18.28
N LEU A 21 -24.87 33.56 -18.60
CA LEU A 21 -24.38 34.59 -17.68
C LEU A 21 -25.11 34.59 -16.32
N SER A 22 -26.43 34.38 -16.32
CA SER A 22 -27.24 34.30 -15.10
C SER A 22 -26.85 33.12 -14.19
N SER A 23 -26.47 31.97 -14.76
CA SER A 23 -26.00 30.80 -14.00
C SER A 23 -24.63 31.04 -13.38
N CYS A 24 -23.76 31.77 -14.07
CA CYS A 24 -22.45 32.19 -13.55
C CYS A 24 -22.61 33.13 -12.34
N ILE A 25 -23.42 34.20 -12.49
CA ILE A 25 -23.65 35.20 -11.44
C ILE A 25 -24.31 34.57 -10.20
N THR A 26 -25.32 33.72 -10.38
CA THR A 26 -25.99 33.05 -9.25
C THR A 26 -25.01 32.23 -8.42
N SER A 27 -24.01 31.63 -9.06
CA SER A 27 -23.04 30.77 -8.39
C SER A 27 -21.99 31.57 -7.61
N CYS A 28 -21.75 32.83 -8.00
CA CYS A 28 -20.91 33.75 -7.23
C CYS A 28 -21.51 34.07 -5.86
N GLU A 29 -22.83 33.98 -5.66
CA GLU A 29 -23.51 34.26 -4.38
C GLU A 29 -23.02 33.35 -3.23
N SER A 30 -22.44 32.20 -3.55
CA SER A 30 -21.90 31.24 -2.58
C SER A 30 -20.60 31.68 -1.89
N LEU A 31 -19.93 32.74 -2.37
CA LEU A 31 -18.69 33.22 -1.74
C LEU A 31 -18.96 33.87 -0.37
N PRO A 32 -18.06 33.76 0.62
CA PRO A 32 -18.33 34.22 1.99
C PRO A 32 -18.22 35.74 2.21
N THR A 33 -17.75 36.51 1.22
CA THR A 33 -17.49 37.95 1.36
C THR A 33 -18.10 38.78 0.24
N VAL A 34 -18.70 39.92 0.58
CA VAL A 34 -19.30 40.90 -0.36
C VAL A 34 -18.30 41.37 -1.43
N GLN A 35 -17.04 41.59 -1.06
CA GLN A 35 -15.99 41.98 -2.02
C GLN A 35 -15.65 40.85 -3.00
N GLY A 36 -15.71 39.60 -2.53
CA GLY A 36 -15.57 38.41 -3.38
C GLY A 36 -16.74 38.24 -4.34
N HIS A 37 -17.97 38.52 -3.91
CA HIS A 37 -19.17 38.54 -4.77
C HIS A 37 -19.02 39.53 -5.92
N SER A 38 -18.64 40.78 -5.62
CA SER A 38 -18.53 41.81 -6.65
C SER A 38 -17.45 41.49 -7.69
N LEU A 39 -16.30 40.97 -7.25
CA LEU A 39 -15.19 40.60 -8.14
C LEU A 39 -15.53 39.39 -9.01
N CYS A 40 -16.25 38.41 -8.46
CA CYS A 40 -16.74 37.23 -9.17
C CYS A 40 -17.80 37.63 -10.23
N ASN A 41 -18.75 38.49 -9.90
CA ASN A 41 -19.75 38.96 -10.85
C ASN A 41 -19.12 39.74 -12.01
N SER A 42 -18.20 40.67 -11.72
CA SER A 42 -17.47 41.39 -12.78
C SER A 42 -16.67 40.46 -13.68
N THR A 43 -16.21 39.33 -13.15
CA THR A 43 -15.54 38.28 -13.92
C THR A 43 -16.53 37.54 -14.83
N CYS A 44 -17.72 37.16 -14.33
CA CYS A 44 -18.77 36.53 -15.14
C CYS A 44 -19.20 37.43 -16.32
N ASP A 45 -19.39 38.74 -16.06
CA ASP A 45 -19.73 39.71 -17.10
C ASP A 45 -18.65 39.78 -18.18
N TYR A 46 -17.37 39.77 -17.77
CA TYR A 46 -16.24 39.78 -18.68
C TYR A 46 -16.13 38.49 -19.52
N LEU A 47 -16.33 37.32 -18.91
CA LEU A 47 -16.32 36.04 -19.62
C LEU A 47 -17.45 35.96 -20.66
N SER A 48 -18.64 36.44 -20.31
CA SER A 48 -19.77 36.53 -21.25
C SER A 48 -19.53 37.54 -22.37
N TYR A 49 -18.86 38.65 -22.08
CA TYR A 49 -18.49 39.63 -23.11
C TYR A 49 -17.45 39.05 -24.07
N THR A 50 -16.42 38.39 -23.56
CA THR A 50 -15.33 37.82 -24.39
C THR A 50 -15.71 36.55 -25.15
N SER A 51 -16.76 35.84 -24.75
CA SER A 51 -17.30 34.71 -25.52
C SER A 51 -18.08 35.17 -26.76
N THR A 52 -18.68 36.35 -26.69
CA THR A 52 -19.55 36.92 -27.73
C THR A 52 -18.84 37.95 -28.61
N ASN A 53 -17.78 38.60 -28.11
CA ASN A 53 -17.01 39.63 -28.80
C ASN A 53 -15.53 39.25 -28.95
N LYS A 54 -15.06 39.21 -30.21
CA LYS A 54 -13.66 38.94 -30.56
C LYS A 54 -12.85 40.24 -30.69
N GLN A 55 -11.53 40.12 -30.51
CA GLN A 55 -10.60 41.25 -30.57
C GLN A 55 -10.45 41.83 -31.98
N GLY A 56 -10.26 43.15 -32.03
CA GLY A 56 -10.03 43.93 -33.25
C GLY A 56 -11.28 44.70 -33.68
N ASP A 57 -11.09 45.64 -34.60
CA ASP A 57 -12.14 46.51 -35.11
C ASP A 57 -12.66 45.98 -36.45
N CYS A 58 -13.95 46.14 -36.74
CA CYS A 58 -14.45 45.83 -38.06
C CYS A 58 -13.85 46.82 -39.09
N PRO A 59 -13.45 46.34 -40.28
CA PRO A 59 -13.10 47.24 -41.38
C PRO A 59 -14.30 48.10 -41.77
N ALA A 60 -14.04 49.26 -42.37
CA ALA A 60 -15.12 50.13 -42.80
C ALA A 60 -15.94 49.43 -43.90
N PRO A 61 -17.27 49.58 -43.94
CA PRO A 61 -18.11 48.96 -44.97
C PRO A 61 -17.66 49.23 -46.41
N GLU A 62 -17.12 50.43 -46.68
CA GLU A 62 -16.55 50.80 -47.97
C GLU A 62 -15.32 50.00 -48.40
N ASP A 63 -14.61 49.39 -47.44
CA ASP A 63 -13.40 48.59 -47.70
C ASP A 63 -13.72 47.11 -47.93
N ALA A 64 -14.98 46.70 -47.76
CA ALA A 64 -15.39 45.32 -47.95
C ALA A 64 -15.30 44.91 -49.43
N GLN A 65 -14.69 43.75 -49.72
CA GLN A 65 -14.52 43.23 -51.08
C GLN A 65 -14.96 41.76 -51.20
N GLY A 66 -15.42 41.37 -52.39
CA GLY A 66 -15.85 40.00 -52.66
C GLY A 66 -17.02 39.58 -51.78
N PHE A 67 -16.92 38.40 -51.14
CA PHE A 67 -17.97 37.90 -50.24
C PHE A 67 -18.19 38.80 -49.02
N ALA A 68 -17.18 39.56 -48.58
CA ALA A 68 -17.33 40.47 -47.46
C ALA A 68 -18.32 41.62 -47.75
N ALA A 69 -18.48 42.02 -49.02
CA ALA A 69 -19.43 43.06 -49.47
C ALA A 69 -20.81 42.52 -49.87
N ALA A 70 -21.02 41.20 -49.78
CA ALA A 70 -22.28 40.59 -50.21
C ALA A 70 -23.44 40.98 -49.28
N CYS A 71 -24.57 41.36 -49.85
CA CYS A 71 -25.75 41.78 -49.09
C CYS A 71 -26.49 40.59 -48.47
N VAL A 72 -25.89 39.98 -47.45
CA VAL A 72 -26.39 38.78 -46.78
C VAL A 72 -26.21 38.89 -45.26
N GLU A 73 -27.14 38.31 -44.51
CA GLU A 73 -27.02 38.13 -43.07
C GLU A 73 -26.40 36.75 -42.79
N SER A 74 -25.07 36.69 -42.80
CA SER A 74 -24.33 35.42 -42.63
C SER A 74 -23.89 35.15 -41.19
N CYS A 75 -23.99 36.15 -40.32
CA CYS A 75 -23.67 36.06 -38.90
C CYS A 75 -24.51 37.09 -38.13
N SER A 76 -24.70 36.87 -36.83
CA SER A 76 -25.38 37.80 -35.92
C SER A 76 -24.46 38.33 -34.82
N ALA A 77 -23.46 37.54 -34.43
CA ALA A 77 -22.44 37.89 -33.45
C ALA A 77 -21.09 37.29 -33.84
N ASP A 78 -19.99 37.74 -33.22
CA ASP A 78 -18.65 37.27 -33.57
C ASP A 78 -18.52 35.75 -33.39
N GLN A 79 -19.19 35.17 -32.40
CA GLN A 79 -19.18 33.72 -32.14
C GLN A 79 -19.66 32.87 -33.32
N ASP A 80 -20.52 33.42 -34.19
CA ASP A 80 -21.04 32.71 -35.38
C ASP A 80 -19.95 32.55 -36.46
N CYS A 81 -18.91 33.39 -36.38
CA CYS A 81 -17.80 33.40 -37.30
C CYS A 81 -16.69 32.45 -36.84
N LYS A 82 -16.01 31.78 -37.78
CA LYS A 82 -14.92 30.85 -37.46
C LYS A 82 -13.63 31.56 -37.08
N GLY A 83 -12.89 30.99 -36.13
CA GLY A 83 -11.60 31.49 -35.70
C GLY A 83 -11.68 32.94 -35.23
N ALA A 84 -10.75 33.78 -35.68
CA ALA A 84 -10.68 35.17 -35.25
C ALA A 84 -11.60 36.14 -36.04
N LEU A 85 -12.34 35.66 -37.04
CA LEU A 85 -13.22 36.50 -37.86
C LEU A 85 -14.33 37.13 -37.01
N LYS A 86 -14.60 38.42 -37.23
CA LYS A 86 -15.67 39.16 -36.56
C LYS A 86 -16.89 39.24 -37.45
N CYS A 87 -18.06 39.31 -36.85
CA CYS A 87 -19.29 39.58 -37.55
C CYS A 87 -19.39 41.09 -37.78
N CYS A 88 -19.13 41.53 -39.01
CA CYS A 88 -18.98 42.93 -39.34
C CYS A 88 -20.07 43.39 -40.31
N PRO A 89 -20.64 44.59 -40.08
CA PRO A 89 -21.58 45.18 -41.02
C PRO A 89 -20.86 45.57 -42.30
N ASN A 90 -21.50 45.32 -43.45
CA ASN A 90 -20.96 45.68 -44.77
C ASN A 90 -21.83 46.70 -45.52
N GLY A 91 -22.68 47.42 -44.80
CA GLY A 91 -23.54 48.49 -45.32
C GLY A 91 -24.98 48.06 -45.63
N CYS A 92 -25.24 46.77 -45.86
CA CYS A 92 -26.61 46.26 -46.02
C CYS A 92 -26.88 44.89 -45.37
N GLY A 93 -25.85 44.19 -44.89
CA GLY A 93 -25.96 43.01 -44.05
C GLY A 93 -24.73 42.79 -43.17
N HIS A 94 -24.54 41.57 -42.65
CA HIS A 94 -23.41 41.18 -41.82
C HIS A 94 -22.64 39.98 -42.38
N THR A 95 -21.33 40.15 -42.47
CA THR A 95 -20.42 39.12 -42.96
C THR A 95 -19.26 38.88 -42.01
N CYS A 96 -18.77 37.64 -41.98
CA CYS A 96 -17.58 37.29 -41.21
C CYS A 96 -16.32 37.86 -41.88
N GLN A 97 -15.71 38.87 -41.27
CA GLN A 97 -14.60 39.63 -41.85
C GLN A 97 -13.34 39.58 -40.97
N GLU A 98 -12.19 39.86 -41.60
CA GLU A 98 -10.93 40.05 -40.88
C GLU A 98 -10.93 41.42 -40.17
N PRO A 99 -10.82 41.48 -38.84
CA PRO A 99 -10.66 42.68 -38.05
C PRO A 99 -9.34 43.39 -38.29
N LEU A 100 -9.41 44.70 -38.24
CA LEU A 100 -8.28 45.62 -38.15
C LEU A 100 -7.79 45.73 -36.70
N ASN A 101 -6.58 46.25 -36.52
CA ASN A 101 -5.97 46.55 -35.21
C ASN A 101 -6.02 45.41 -34.18
N ARG A 102 -6.07 44.16 -34.64
CA ARG A 102 -5.92 43.02 -33.73
C ARG A 102 -4.62 43.21 -32.96
N HIS A 103 -4.66 43.00 -31.64
CA HIS A 103 -3.48 42.83 -30.80
C HIS A 103 -2.69 44.10 -30.44
N THR A 104 -3.32 45.27 -30.41
CA THR A 104 -2.71 46.47 -29.78
C THR A 104 -2.43 46.18 -28.31
N GLY A 105 -1.21 46.46 -27.86
CA GLY A 105 -0.79 46.24 -26.47
C GLY A 105 -0.66 44.77 -26.02
N THR A 106 -0.86 43.76 -26.88
CA THR A 106 -0.65 42.35 -26.50
C THR A 106 0.79 41.89 -26.69
N PRO A 107 1.22 40.83 -25.97
CA PRO A 107 2.55 40.27 -26.11
C PRO A 107 2.76 39.74 -27.54
N PRO A 108 3.91 40.00 -28.18
CA PRO A 108 4.24 39.37 -29.46
C PRO A 108 4.23 37.84 -29.36
N ARG A 109 3.74 37.17 -30.41
CA ARG A 109 3.89 35.71 -30.55
C ARG A 109 5.39 35.39 -30.60
N PHE A 110 5.81 34.36 -29.87
CA PHE A 110 7.19 33.89 -29.90
C PHE A 110 7.55 33.40 -31.31
N ALA A 111 8.59 34.01 -31.89
CA ALA A 111 9.13 33.59 -33.18
C ALA A 111 9.99 32.32 -33.06
N GLU A 112 10.68 32.16 -31.93
CA GLU A 112 11.48 30.99 -31.60
C GLU A 112 10.62 29.91 -30.93
N ARG A 113 11.00 28.66 -31.14
CA ARG A 113 10.37 27.49 -30.50
C ARG A 113 10.92 27.32 -29.09
N PRO A 114 10.10 26.89 -28.12
CA PRO A 114 10.62 26.50 -26.81
C PRO A 114 11.61 25.34 -26.96
N VAL A 115 12.66 25.37 -26.14
CA VAL A 115 13.71 24.36 -26.11
C VAL A 115 13.44 23.41 -24.95
N ALA A 116 13.43 22.12 -25.24
CA ALA A 116 13.19 21.06 -24.26
C ALA A 116 14.49 20.28 -24.02
N ILE A 117 14.86 20.09 -22.75
CA ILE A 117 16.12 19.45 -22.36
C ILE A 117 15.86 18.49 -21.21
N GLU A 118 16.26 17.22 -21.37
CA GLU A 118 16.19 16.23 -20.29
C GLU A 118 17.08 16.64 -19.10
N THR A 119 16.52 16.56 -17.89
CA THR A 119 17.26 16.82 -16.65
C THR A 119 18.34 15.76 -16.40
N LYS A 120 19.41 16.13 -15.68
CA LYS A 120 20.50 15.18 -15.32
C LYS A 120 20.03 13.92 -14.58
N LYS A 121 18.88 13.99 -13.88
CA LYS A 121 18.28 12.84 -13.16
C LYS A 121 17.47 11.90 -14.05
N GLY A 122 17.13 12.28 -15.29
CA GLY A 122 16.45 11.44 -16.27
C GLY A 122 15.01 11.04 -15.93
N GLN A 123 14.27 11.95 -15.29
CA GLN A 123 12.86 11.77 -14.87
C GLN A 123 11.96 12.95 -15.23
N SER A 124 12.53 14.03 -15.74
CA SER A 124 11.84 15.29 -16.00
C SER A 124 12.54 16.03 -17.13
N ILE A 125 11.81 16.92 -17.79
CA ILE A 125 12.30 17.73 -18.90
C ILE A 125 12.18 19.19 -18.48
N VAL A 126 13.24 19.96 -18.68
CA VAL A 126 13.23 21.42 -18.54
C VAL A 126 12.80 21.98 -19.89
N VAL A 127 11.76 22.81 -19.88
CA VAL A 127 11.32 23.55 -21.06
C VAL A 127 11.68 25.01 -20.82
N GLU A 128 12.53 25.56 -21.68
CA GLU A 128 13.03 26.93 -21.60
C GLU A 128 12.69 27.73 -22.86
N TRP A 129 12.52 29.04 -22.69
CA TRP A 129 12.23 29.95 -23.81
C TRP A 129 12.89 31.30 -23.58
N SER A 130 13.36 31.89 -24.68
CA SER A 130 13.94 33.23 -24.67
C SER A 130 13.03 34.20 -25.41
N SER A 131 12.98 35.45 -24.95
CA SER A 131 12.33 36.53 -25.68
C SER A 131 13.28 37.71 -25.81
N GLN A 132 13.43 38.19 -27.04
CA GLN A 132 14.20 39.40 -27.34
C GLN A 132 13.50 40.67 -26.82
N LYS A 133 12.19 40.62 -26.56
CA LYS A 133 11.39 41.72 -26.03
C LYS A 133 10.98 41.44 -24.59
N LYS A 134 11.20 42.40 -23.70
CA LYS A 134 10.62 42.33 -22.35
C LYS A 134 9.11 42.45 -22.46
N PHE A 135 8.40 41.53 -21.81
CA PHE A 135 6.95 41.59 -21.72
C PHE A 135 6.59 42.22 -20.37
N ASP A 136 6.02 43.42 -20.41
CA ASP A 136 5.50 44.04 -19.19
C ASP A 136 4.24 43.30 -18.74
N HIS A 137 4.25 42.78 -17.51
CA HIS A 137 3.12 42.11 -16.85
C HIS A 137 2.53 40.90 -17.62
N ALA A 138 3.35 40.16 -18.38
CA ALA A 138 2.88 38.97 -19.08
C ALA A 138 3.07 37.68 -18.28
N VAL A 139 2.12 36.77 -18.46
CA VAL A 139 2.16 35.39 -17.98
C VAL A 139 2.33 34.45 -19.18
N PHE A 140 3.13 33.41 -19.01
CA PHE A 140 3.37 32.40 -20.02
C PHE A 140 2.50 31.17 -19.78
N LEU A 141 1.83 30.73 -20.83
CA LEU A 141 1.04 29.50 -20.88
C LEU A 141 1.82 28.46 -21.67
N LEU A 142 2.18 27.36 -21.01
CA LEU A 142 2.83 26.22 -21.65
C LEU A 142 1.82 25.11 -21.86
N GLN A 143 1.60 24.74 -23.12
CA GLN A 143 0.83 23.56 -23.47
C GLN A 143 1.74 22.41 -23.89
N GLU A 144 1.33 21.20 -23.54
CA GLU A 144 1.98 19.94 -23.86
C GLU A 144 1.05 19.08 -24.70
N ARG A 145 1.63 18.27 -25.58
CA ARG A 145 0.98 17.07 -26.10
C ARG A 145 1.98 15.93 -26.10
N SER A 146 1.47 14.69 -26.04
CA SER A 146 2.33 13.52 -26.00
C SER A 146 1.81 12.34 -26.81
N ALA A 147 2.72 11.46 -27.21
CA ALA A 147 2.42 10.20 -27.89
C ALA A 147 3.27 9.07 -27.33
N VAL A 148 2.68 7.90 -27.10
CA VAL A 148 3.44 6.68 -26.76
C VAL A 148 4.03 6.10 -28.04
N GLY A 149 5.34 5.93 -28.09
CA GLY A 149 5.95 5.32 -29.28
C GLY A 149 7.45 5.40 -29.32
N LYS A 150 8.04 4.60 -30.22
CA LYS A 150 9.47 4.62 -30.52
C LYS A 150 9.86 5.81 -31.39
N TYR A 151 8.97 6.18 -32.32
CA TYR A 151 9.13 7.30 -33.24
C TYR A 151 8.00 8.30 -33.06
N VAL A 152 8.29 9.56 -33.36
CA VAL A 152 7.30 10.64 -33.35
C VAL A 152 6.40 10.48 -34.58
N LYS A 153 5.11 10.31 -34.34
CA LYS A 153 4.08 10.37 -35.37
C LYS A 153 3.11 11.47 -34.99
N GLU A 154 2.99 12.48 -35.83
CA GLU A 154 2.16 13.67 -35.58
C GLU A 154 0.67 13.30 -35.40
N THR A 155 0.21 12.26 -36.10
CA THR A 155 -1.16 11.73 -36.02
C THR A 155 -1.50 11.07 -34.70
N ASP A 156 -0.48 10.61 -33.96
CA ASP A 156 -0.65 9.83 -32.72
C ASP A 156 -0.47 10.71 -31.48
N MET A 157 -0.13 12.00 -31.66
CA MET A 157 -0.04 12.97 -30.60
C MET A 157 -1.42 13.30 -30.05
N SER A 158 -1.52 13.41 -28.73
CA SER A 158 -2.72 13.90 -28.05
C SER A 158 -3.08 15.32 -28.49
N ASP A 159 -4.28 15.73 -28.10
CA ASP A 159 -4.63 17.15 -28.09
C ASP A 159 -3.70 17.93 -27.15
N TRP A 160 -3.66 19.24 -27.34
CA TRP A 160 -2.85 20.16 -26.54
C TRP A 160 -3.50 20.41 -25.19
N GLU A 161 -2.78 20.11 -24.11
CA GLU A 161 -3.21 20.33 -22.73
C GLU A 161 -2.34 21.38 -22.04
N LEU A 162 -2.94 22.24 -21.20
CA LEU A 162 -2.18 23.22 -20.41
C LEU A 162 -1.46 22.52 -19.26
N VAL A 163 -0.13 22.64 -19.20
CA VAL A 163 0.69 21.98 -18.17
C VAL A 163 1.35 22.94 -17.19
N GLU A 164 1.53 24.20 -17.57
CA GLU A 164 2.14 25.21 -16.70
C GLU A 164 1.64 26.62 -17.02
N GLN A 165 1.48 27.42 -15.97
CA GLN A 165 1.25 28.86 -16.06
C GLN A 165 2.27 29.58 -15.18
N THR A 166 3.17 30.34 -15.79
CA THR A 166 4.31 30.91 -15.06
C THR A 166 4.74 32.26 -15.62
N THR A 167 5.38 33.08 -14.78
CA THR A 167 6.09 34.29 -15.19
C THR A 167 7.58 34.02 -15.44
N SER A 168 8.05 32.80 -15.14
CA SER A 168 9.43 32.37 -15.35
C SER A 168 9.70 32.05 -16.82
N GLN A 169 10.95 32.16 -17.26
CA GLN A 169 11.36 31.84 -18.64
C GLN A 169 11.70 30.36 -18.85
N ALA A 170 11.52 29.55 -17.81
CA ALA A 170 11.68 28.11 -17.88
C ALA A 170 10.79 27.43 -16.83
N THR A 171 10.41 26.18 -17.09
CA THR A 171 9.73 25.31 -16.13
C THR A 171 10.23 23.86 -16.25
N VAL A 172 9.98 23.06 -15.23
CA VAL A 172 10.32 21.63 -15.19
C VAL A 172 9.04 20.82 -15.26
N VAL A 173 8.86 20.06 -16.35
CA VAL A 173 7.72 19.17 -16.55
C VAL A 173 8.09 17.72 -16.25
N LYS A 174 7.15 16.99 -15.65
CA LYS A 174 7.30 15.55 -15.42
C LYS A 174 7.16 14.81 -16.75
N ALA A 175 8.04 13.85 -17.00
CA ALA A 175 8.02 13.07 -18.22
C ALA A 175 8.07 11.57 -17.90
N HIS A 176 7.40 10.77 -18.72
CA HIS A 176 7.37 9.32 -18.62
C HIS A 176 8.23 8.70 -19.72
N ARG A 177 8.83 7.54 -19.43
CA ARG A 177 9.65 6.81 -20.41
C ARG A 177 8.79 6.24 -21.53
N GLY A 178 9.36 6.18 -22.74
CA GLY A 178 8.68 5.65 -23.92
C GLY A 178 7.60 6.56 -24.54
N ARG A 179 7.52 7.82 -24.10
CA ARG A 179 6.66 8.86 -24.69
C ARG A 179 7.47 9.96 -25.35
N TRP A 180 6.94 10.47 -26.45
CA TRP A 180 7.39 11.69 -27.08
C TRP A 180 6.53 12.85 -26.63
N TYR A 181 7.16 13.99 -26.44
CA TYR A 181 6.52 15.20 -25.95
C TYR A 181 6.82 16.38 -26.86
N GLN A 182 5.85 17.27 -27.01
CA GLN A 182 6.03 18.58 -27.63
C GLN A 182 5.36 19.65 -26.81
N TRP A 183 5.95 20.83 -26.81
CA TRP A 183 5.42 21.98 -26.11
C TRP A 183 5.22 23.16 -27.03
N ARG A 184 4.23 23.99 -26.73
CA ARG A 184 4.03 25.29 -27.37
C ARG A 184 3.72 26.34 -26.32
N LEU A 185 4.13 27.57 -26.58
CA LEU A 185 4.14 28.64 -25.59
C LEU A 185 3.34 29.85 -26.06
N ALA A 186 2.46 30.39 -25.22
CA ALA A 186 1.83 31.69 -25.45
C ALA A 186 2.18 32.66 -24.33
N ALA A 187 2.37 33.94 -24.67
CA ALA A 187 2.39 35.02 -23.69
C ALA A 187 1.05 35.72 -23.67
N VAL A 188 0.57 36.05 -22.46
CA VAL A 188 -0.73 36.67 -22.23
C VAL A 188 -0.55 37.84 -21.27
N ASN A 189 -1.16 38.99 -21.56
CA ASN A 189 -1.24 40.12 -20.64
C ASN A 189 -2.67 40.68 -20.56
N GLU A 190 -2.84 41.85 -19.93
CA GLU A 190 -4.12 42.56 -19.80
C GLU A 190 -4.83 42.92 -21.13
N ASN A 191 -4.13 42.86 -22.27
CA ASN A 191 -4.71 43.14 -23.58
C ASN A 191 -5.03 41.84 -24.36
N GLY A 192 -4.64 40.68 -23.82
CA GLY A 192 -4.83 39.36 -24.43
C GLY A 192 -3.53 38.72 -24.95
N THR A 193 -3.64 37.86 -25.96
CA THR A 193 -2.53 37.09 -26.54
C THR A 193 -2.53 37.09 -28.06
N ARG A 194 -1.36 36.88 -28.67
CA ARG A 194 -1.19 36.62 -30.11
C ARG A 194 -1.09 35.12 -30.44
N GLY A 195 -1.43 34.26 -29.49
CA GLY A 195 -1.47 32.82 -29.65
C GLY A 195 -0.15 32.12 -29.37
N PHE A 196 -0.17 30.80 -29.53
CA PHE A 196 0.94 29.91 -29.21
C PHE A 196 2.04 29.94 -30.28
N SER A 197 3.29 29.79 -29.84
CA SER A 197 4.48 29.60 -30.67
C SER A 197 4.35 28.40 -31.60
N GLU A 198 5.32 28.25 -32.50
CA GLU A 198 5.54 26.96 -33.16
C GLU A 198 5.87 25.90 -32.10
N PRO A 199 5.43 24.64 -32.27
CA PRO A 199 5.78 23.55 -31.37
C PRO A 199 7.30 23.34 -31.26
N SER A 200 7.75 22.95 -30.07
CA SER A 200 9.12 22.49 -29.83
C SER A 200 9.47 21.32 -30.76
N LYS A 201 10.77 21.04 -30.87
CA LYS A 201 11.19 19.71 -31.33
C LYS A 201 10.63 18.66 -30.36
N ALA A 202 10.22 17.54 -30.92
CA ALA A 202 9.74 16.43 -30.11
C ALA A 202 10.90 15.87 -29.27
N GLU A 203 10.66 15.70 -27.97
CA GLU A 203 11.68 15.28 -27.00
C GLU A 203 11.20 14.08 -26.19
N ARG A 204 12.14 13.24 -25.73
CA ARG A 204 11.86 12.05 -24.93
C ARG A 204 13.02 11.80 -23.95
N LEU A 205 12.71 11.21 -22.80
CA LEU A 205 13.74 10.68 -21.89
C LEU A 205 14.64 9.65 -22.59
N ARG A 206 15.96 9.82 -22.49
CA ARG A 206 16.95 8.95 -23.16
C ARG A 206 16.84 7.47 -22.78
N LYS A 207 16.43 7.18 -21.55
CA LYS A 207 16.26 5.80 -21.08
C LYS A 207 14.98 5.19 -21.64
N ASP A 208 15.13 4.05 -22.29
CA ASP A 208 14.01 3.29 -22.85
C ASP A 208 13.09 2.71 -21.75
N PRO A 209 11.80 2.49 -22.06
CA PRO A 209 10.84 1.97 -21.10
C PRO A 209 11.20 0.55 -20.64
N ALA A 210 11.12 0.32 -19.34
CA ALA A 210 11.34 -0.98 -18.74
C ALA A 210 10.14 -1.92 -18.93
N HIS A 211 10.39 -3.22 -18.82
CA HIS A 211 9.35 -4.22 -18.82
C HIS A 211 8.41 -4.01 -17.61
N PRO A 212 7.08 -4.23 -17.77
CA PRO A 212 6.14 -4.15 -16.66
C PRO A 212 6.45 -5.19 -15.59
N SER A 213 6.19 -4.88 -14.33
CA SER A 213 6.20 -5.87 -13.26
C SER A 213 5.11 -6.94 -13.49
N PRO A 214 5.19 -8.13 -12.87
CA PRO A 214 4.08 -9.09 -12.96
C PRO A 214 2.78 -8.49 -12.38
N PRO A 215 1.60 -8.91 -12.89
CA PRO A 215 0.33 -8.72 -12.20
C PRO A 215 0.42 -9.28 -10.77
N TRP A 216 -0.38 -8.78 -9.84
CA TRP A 216 -0.32 -9.22 -8.45
C TRP A 216 -1.70 -9.50 -7.88
N ASN A 217 -1.74 -10.24 -6.77
CA ASN A 217 -2.96 -10.67 -6.10
C ASN A 217 -3.93 -11.41 -7.03
N LEU A 218 -3.46 -12.51 -7.64
CA LEU A 218 -4.33 -13.38 -8.43
C LEU A 218 -5.22 -14.16 -7.49
N THR A 219 -6.52 -14.08 -7.72
CA THR A 219 -7.52 -14.60 -6.81
C THR A 219 -8.67 -15.23 -7.59
N GLU A 220 -9.23 -16.29 -7.03
CA GLU A 220 -10.46 -16.90 -7.51
C GLU A 220 -11.66 -16.07 -7.03
N GLY A 221 -12.59 -15.81 -7.95
CA GLY A 221 -13.88 -15.20 -7.67
C GLY A 221 -15.00 -16.21 -7.86
N ASP A 222 -16.19 -15.71 -8.16
CA ASP A 222 -17.38 -16.55 -8.30
C ASP A 222 -17.21 -17.63 -9.37
N PHE A 223 -17.86 -18.76 -9.13
CA PHE A 223 -17.92 -19.88 -10.07
C PHE A 223 -19.36 -20.16 -10.50
N ASP A 224 -19.51 -20.69 -11.70
CA ASP A 224 -20.78 -21.11 -12.29
C ASP A 224 -20.67 -22.56 -12.75
N ILE A 225 -21.78 -23.29 -12.70
CA ILE A 225 -21.87 -24.68 -13.12
C ILE A 225 -22.88 -24.78 -14.24
N LYS A 226 -22.44 -25.20 -15.43
CA LYS A 226 -23.29 -25.47 -16.59
C LYS A 226 -22.89 -26.77 -17.23
N ASP A 227 -23.87 -27.64 -17.49
CA ASP A 227 -23.70 -28.91 -18.20
C ASP A 227 -22.58 -29.80 -17.63
N GLY A 228 -22.46 -29.86 -16.30
CA GLY A 228 -21.43 -30.66 -15.62
C GLY A 228 -20.00 -30.09 -15.72
N LYS A 229 -19.84 -28.87 -16.26
CA LYS A 229 -18.57 -28.13 -16.32
C LYS A 229 -18.62 -26.90 -15.43
N ILE A 230 -17.44 -26.55 -14.91
CA ILE A 230 -17.28 -25.41 -14.00
C ILE A 230 -16.62 -24.26 -14.77
N SER A 231 -17.19 -23.08 -14.65
CA SER A 231 -16.57 -21.82 -15.07
C SER A 231 -16.16 -21.04 -13.83
N VAL A 232 -14.92 -20.55 -13.76
CA VAL A 232 -14.45 -19.76 -12.60
C VAL A 232 -13.99 -18.38 -13.06
N ASN A 233 -14.43 -17.35 -12.35
CA ASN A 233 -13.92 -16.00 -12.52
C ASN A 233 -12.57 -15.87 -11.81
N VAL A 234 -11.57 -15.38 -12.54
CA VAL A 234 -10.23 -15.11 -12.02
C VAL A 234 -9.98 -13.62 -12.14
N HIS A 235 -9.53 -13.00 -11.05
CA HIS A 235 -9.21 -11.59 -10.98
C HIS A 235 -7.77 -11.36 -10.55
N TRP A 236 -7.21 -10.22 -10.93
CA TRP A 236 -5.87 -9.79 -10.53
C TRP A 236 -5.79 -8.27 -10.51
N TYR A 237 -4.76 -7.73 -9.87
CA TYR A 237 -4.40 -6.32 -10.01
C TYR A 237 -3.40 -6.08 -11.14
N PRO A 238 -3.47 -4.92 -11.83
CA PRO A 238 -2.46 -4.50 -12.78
C PRO A 238 -1.05 -4.47 -12.16
N PRO A 239 0.01 -4.59 -12.98
CA PRO A 239 1.39 -4.41 -12.54
C PRO A 239 1.58 -3.20 -11.62
N ALA A 240 2.20 -3.40 -10.46
CA ALA A 240 2.53 -2.33 -9.53
C ALA A 240 3.45 -1.26 -10.15
N TYR A 241 4.27 -1.66 -11.13
CA TYR A 241 5.10 -0.74 -11.90
C TYR A 241 5.00 -1.01 -13.40
N SER A 242 4.77 0.05 -14.17
CA SER A 242 4.95 0.03 -15.63
C SER A 242 5.23 1.44 -16.17
N ASP A 243 6.24 1.55 -17.03
CA ASP A 243 6.54 2.79 -17.75
C ASP A 243 5.50 3.10 -18.86
N LEU A 244 4.79 2.07 -19.33
CA LEU A 244 3.86 2.14 -20.45
C LEU A 244 2.47 1.62 -20.06
N PRO A 245 1.39 2.12 -20.67
CA PRO A 245 0.05 1.58 -20.43
C PRO A 245 -0.04 0.09 -20.79
N ILE A 246 -0.68 -0.69 -19.91
CA ILE A 246 -0.93 -2.11 -20.18
C ILE A 246 -2.02 -2.25 -21.24
N THR A 247 -1.68 -2.90 -22.35
CA THR A 247 -2.57 -3.05 -23.51
C THR A 247 -3.40 -4.32 -23.45
N ARG A 248 -2.83 -5.40 -22.89
CA ARG A 248 -3.53 -6.67 -22.67
C ARG A 248 -2.81 -7.56 -21.68
N TYR A 249 -3.57 -8.46 -21.09
CA TYR A 249 -3.09 -9.61 -20.34
C TYR A 249 -3.21 -10.87 -21.18
N ARG A 250 -2.42 -11.87 -20.83
CA ARG A 250 -2.57 -13.24 -21.33
C ARG A 250 -2.60 -14.20 -20.17
N VAL A 251 -3.67 -14.96 -20.09
CA VAL A 251 -3.90 -15.98 -19.08
C VAL A 251 -3.61 -17.34 -19.68
N TYR A 252 -2.87 -18.14 -18.94
CA TYR A 252 -2.49 -19.51 -19.27
C TYR A 252 -3.06 -20.43 -18.19
N TRP A 253 -3.67 -21.54 -18.56
CA TRP A 253 -4.12 -22.52 -17.59
C TRP A 253 -3.96 -23.94 -18.11
N SER A 254 -3.62 -24.84 -17.19
CA SER A 254 -3.42 -26.26 -17.51
C SER A 254 -3.89 -27.12 -16.35
N LYS A 255 -4.53 -28.24 -16.68
CA LYS A 255 -4.91 -29.26 -15.69
C LYS A 255 -3.63 -29.87 -15.10
N ARG A 256 -3.53 -29.89 -13.78
CA ARG A 256 -2.50 -30.65 -13.07
C ARG A 256 -3.12 -31.95 -12.59
N LEU A 257 -2.73 -33.08 -13.21
CA LEU A 257 -3.13 -34.40 -12.75
C LEU A 257 -2.40 -34.71 -11.43
N LYS A 258 -3.16 -35.07 -10.39
CA LYS A 258 -2.61 -35.58 -9.12
C LYS A 258 -1.76 -36.83 -9.46
N GLY A 259 -0.44 -36.79 -9.22
CA GLY A 259 0.43 -37.99 -9.25
C GLY A 259 1.15 -38.36 -10.56
N VAL A 260 1.34 -37.47 -11.55
CA VAL A 260 2.07 -37.80 -12.80
C VAL A 260 3.39 -37.03 -12.95
N THR A 261 4.49 -37.74 -13.25
CA THR A 261 5.83 -37.18 -13.54
C THR A 261 5.87 -36.32 -14.81
N PRO A 262 6.83 -35.36 -14.94
CA PRO A 262 6.89 -34.38 -16.04
C PRO A 262 6.85 -34.93 -17.47
N GLY A 263 7.20 -36.21 -17.69
CA GLY A 263 7.24 -36.83 -19.01
C GLY A 263 5.90 -37.35 -19.56
N LEU A 264 4.84 -37.45 -18.75
CA LEU A 264 3.52 -37.97 -19.18
C LEU A 264 2.38 -36.95 -19.00
N MET A 265 2.72 -35.67 -18.88
CA MET A 265 1.72 -34.61 -18.79
C MET A 265 0.98 -34.47 -20.13
N LYS A 266 -0.35 -34.61 -20.12
CA LYS A 266 -1.20 -34.09 -21.21
C LYS A 266 -1.20 -32.57 -21.11
N LEU A 267 -0.08 -31.95 -21.49
CA LEU A 267 0.19 -30.52 -21.31
C LEU A 267 -0.51 -29.68 -22.37
N LYS A 268 -1.84 -29.80 -22.47
CA LYS A 268 -2.61 -28.84 -23.25
C LYS A 268 -2.74 -27.56 -22.42
N GLU A 269 -1.71 -26.73 -22.47
CA GLU A 269 -1.74 -25.36 -21.95
C GLU A 269 -2.77 -24.57 -22.77
N HIS A 270 -3.85 -24.16 -22.13
CA HIS A 270 -4.82 -23.26 -22.73
C HIS A 270 -4.33 -21.83 -22.52
N ARG A 271 -4.61 -20.95 -23.48
CA ARG A 271 -4.25 -19.53 -23.38
C ARG A 271 -5.35 -18.64 -23.93
N LYS A 272 -5.59 -17.52 -23.28
CA LYS A 272 -6.56 -16.51 -23.72
C LYS A 272 -6.01 -15.13 -23.40
N SER A 273 -6.18 -14.19 -24.33
CA SER A 273 -5.76 -12.80 -24.14
C SER A 273 -6.98 -11.94 -23.81
N VAL A 274 -6.84 -11.07 -22.82
CA VAL A 274 -7.92 -10.18 -22.34
C VAL A 274 -7.38 -8.77 -22.17
N ARG A 275 -8.25 -7.75 -22.28
CA ARG A 275 -7.85 -6.35 -22.06
C ARG A 275 -8.07 -5.90 -20.61
N THR A 276 -9.04 -6.52 -19.93
CA THR A 276 -9.40 -6.25 -18.54
C THR A 276 -8.59 -7.11 -17.57
N PRO A 277 -8.48 -6.71 -16.29
CA PRO A 277 -7.75 -7.46 -15.27
C PRO A 277 -8.57 -8.62 -14.67
N MET A 278 -9.44 -9.23 -15.48
CA MET A 278 -10.29 -10.35 -15.08
C MET A 278 -10.57 -11.27 -16.28
N ILE A 279 -10.86 -12.54 -16.00
CA ILE A 279 -11.28 -13.51 -17.00
C ILE A 279 -12.16 -14.59 -16.38
N THR A 280 -13.15 -15.07 -17.14
CA THR A 280 -13.84 -16.33 -16.84
C THR A 280 -13.13 -17.47 -17.55
N LEU A 281 -12.65 -18.45 -16.79
CA LEU A 281 -12.08 -19.69 -17.28
C LEU A 281 -13.19 -20.72 -17.44
N ASP A 282 -13.61 -20.97 -18.67
CA ASP A 282 -14.73 -21.85 -18.97
C ASP A 282 -14.32 -23.31 -19.19
N GLY A 283 -15.26 -24.20 -18.90
CA GLY A 283 -15.15 -25.61 -19.27
C GLY A 283 -14.15 -26.40 -18.42
N LEU A 284 -13.94 -25.99 -17.18
CA LEU A 284 -13.10 -26.69 -16.22
C LEU A 284 -13.80 -27.96 -15.72
N GLU A 285 -13.02 -29.00 -15.50
CA GLU A 285 -13.49 -30.27 -14.96
C GLU A 285 -13.69 -30.13 -13.44
N PRO A 286 -14.70 -30.78 -12.83
CA PRO A 286 -14.88 -30.80 -11.39
C PRO A 286 -13.77 -31.58 -10.66
N ASP A 287 -13.62 -31.31 -9.36
CA ASP A 287 -12.58 -31.88 -8.47
C ASP A 287 -11.17 -31.90 -9.10
N THR A 288 -10.80 -30.81 -9.76
CA THR A 288 -9.57 -30.73 -10.54
C THR A 288 -8.78 -29.48 -10.18
N SER A 289 -7.47 -29.66 -9.97
CA SER A 289 -6.55 -28.54 -9.77
C SER A 289 -6.00 -28.06 -11.11
N TYR A 290 -6.07 -26.75 -11.32
CA TYR A 290 -5.54 -26.04 -12.47
C TYR A 290 -4.40 -25.12 -12.02
N PHE A 291 -3.31 -25.13 -12.78
CA PHE A 291 -2.23 -24.17 -12.63
C PHE A 291 -2.49 -23.00 -13.56
N VAL A 292 -2.78 -21.83 -13.01
CA VAL A 292 -3.15 -20.62 -13.74
C VAL A 292 -2.01 -19.62 -13.65
N GLN A 293 -1.67 -18.99 -14.78
CA GLN A 293 -0.65 -17.96 -14.85
C GLN A 293 -1.12 -16.75 -15.66
N VAL A 294 -0.79 -15.55 -15.23
CA VAL A 294 -1.16 -14.31 -15.91
C VAL A 294 0.09 -13.50 -16.26
N GLN A 295 0.14 -12.99 -17.50
CA GLN A 295 1.22 -12.16 -18.01
C GLN A 295 0.67 -10.83 -18.54
N ALA A 296 1.24 -9.71 -18.10
CA ALA A 296 0.90 -8.38 -18.60
C ALA A 296 1.75 -8.01 -19.82
N PHE A 297 1.20 -7.15 -20.68
CA PHE A 297 1.89 -6.64 -21.84
C PHE A 297 1.61 -5.16 -22.09
N ALA A 298 2.66 -4.44 -22.43
CA ALA A 298 2.61 -3.07 -22.93
C ALA A 298 3.19 -3.02 -24.35
N ASN A 299 2.71 -2.07 -25.15
CA ASN A 299 3.22 -1.87 -26.51
C ASN A 299 3.99 -0.54 -26.55
N TRP A 300 5.17 -0.56 -27.15
CA TRP A 300 5.99 0.61 -27.42
C TRP A 300 6.07 0.85 -28.93
N GLY A 301 5.05 1.51 -29.47
CA GLY A 301 4.82 1.58 -30.91
C GLY A 301 4.28 0.25 -31.50
N ASP A 302 4.33 0.12 -32.82
CA ASP A 302 3.59 -0.92 -33.55
C ASP A 302 4.17 -2.33 -33.38
N ASN A 303 5.50 -2.43 -33.26
CA ASN A 303 6.22 -3.71 -33.38
C ASN A 303 6.97 -4.13 -32.11
N GLU A 304 7.04 -3.28 -31.10
CA GLU A 304 7.83 -3.55 -29.89
C GLU A 304 6.90 -3.78 -28.70
N ARG A 305 6.97 -4.98 -28.14
CA ARG A 305 6.04 -5.45 -27.12
C ARG A 305 6.79 -5.88 -25.88
N LEU A 306 6.59 -5.12 -24.80
CA LEU A 306 7.17 -5.41 -23.50
C LEU A 306 6.24 -6.35 -22.75
N ARG A 307 6.82 -7.39 -22.14
CA ARG A 307 6.10 -8.43 -21.40
C ARG A 307 6.62 -8.52 -19.97
N SER A 308 5.73 -8.68 -19.02
CA SER A 308 6.09 -8.97 -17.63
C SER A 308 6.52 -10.43 -17.46
N ASP A 309 7.07 -10.75 -16.29
CA ASP A 309 7.07 -12.12 -15.81
C ASP A 309 5.64 -12.61 -15.55
N ARG A 310 5.47 -13.92 -15.44
CA ARG A 310 4.17 -14.54 -15.16
C ARG A 310 3.96 -14.64 -13.66
N GLU A 311 2.82 -14.16 -13.17
CA GLU A 311 2.35 -14.47 -11.82
C GLU A 311 1.46 -15.71 -11.86
N SER A 312 1.46 -16.53 -10.80
CA SER A 312 0.76 -17.82 -10.81
C SER A 312 0.07 -18.16 -9.52
N PHE A 313 -1.04 -18.88 -9.63
CA PHE A 313 -1.73 -19.48 -8.49
C PHE A 313 -2.37 -20.82 -8.89
N PHE A 314 -2.81 -21.57 -7.89
CA PHE A 314 -3.56 -22.81 -8.08
C PHE A 314 -5.05 -22.54 -7.89
N LEU A 315 -5.82 -22.95 -8.88
CA LEU A 315 -7.27 -22.92 -8.87
C LEU A 315 -7.77 -24.35 -8.65
N SER A 316 -8.63 -24.58 -7.66
CA SER A 316 -9.22 -25.90 -7.42
C SER A 316 -10.72 -25.84 -7.65
N THR A 317 -11.23 -26.66 -8.56
CA THR A 317 -12.66 -26.75 -8.83
C THR A 317 -13.36 -27.67 -7.83
N ILE A 318 -14.61 -27.34 -7.49
CA ILE A 318 -15.41 -28.14 -6.56
C ILE A 318 -15.85 -29.48 -7.19
N PRO A 319 -16.06 -30.54 -6.39
CA PRO A 319 -16.73 -31.75 -6.85
C PRO A 319 -18.21 -31.46 -7.13
N LEU A 320 -18.73 -31.96 -8.26
CA LEU A 320 -20.17 -31.91 -8.53
C LEU A 320 -20.88 -33.07 -7.81
N PRO A 321 -22.09 -32.85 -7.27
CA PRO A 321 -22.90 -33.93 -6.70
C PRO A 321 -23.22 -34.94 -7.81
N ILE A 322 -22.80 -36.18 -7.62
CA ILE A 322 -23.24 -37.30 -8.45
C ILE A 322 -24.72 -37.52 -8.14
N GLU A 323 -25.60 -37.39 -9.13
CA GLU A 323 -26.94 -37.98 -9.04
C GLU A 323 -26.76 -39.49 -8.92
N LEU A 324 -26.89 -40.00 -7.70
CA LEU A 324 -26.83 -41.43 -7.43
C LEU A 324 -28.16 -42.06 -7.89
N PRO A 325 -28.14 -43.14 -8.69
CA PRO A 325 -29.33 -43.96 -8.90
C PRO A 325 -29.83 -44.50 -7.54
N PRO A 326 -31.12 -44.84 -7.41
CA PRO A 326 -31.71 -45.24 -6.14
C PRO A 326 -30.95 -46.42 -5.53
N THR A 327 -30.44 -46.23 -4.31
CA THR A 327 -29.66 -47.23 -3.58
C THR A 327 -30.53 -48.42 -3.17
N PRO A 328 -30.12 -49.68 -3.44
CA PRO A 328 -30.71 -50.85 -2.80
C PRO A 328 -30.42 -50.88 -1.29
N PRO A 329 -31.21 -51.65 -0.51
CA PRO A 329 -31.18 -51.62 0.95
C PRO A 329 -29.93 -52.35 1.46
N ASN A 330 -28.85 -51.61 1.68
CA ASN A 330 -27.87 -51.78 2.74
C ASN A 330 -26.72 -50.78 2.53
N PRO A 331 -26.54 -49.76 3.38
CA PRO A 331 -25.37 -48.90 3.30
C PRO A 331 -24.16 -49.69 3.82
N VAL A 332 -23.32 -50.17 2.91
CA VAL A 332 -21.93 -50.46 3.28
C VAL A 332 -21.27 -49.10 3.48
N ILE A 333 -21.14 -48.66 4.73
CA ILE A 333 -20.38 -47.48 5.09
C ILE A 333 -18.91 -47.77 4.77
N LEU A 334 -18.43 -47.35 3.61
CA LEU A 334 -16.99 -47.25 3.37
C LEU A 334 -16.47 -46.05 4.17
N ARG A 335 -16.06 -46.31 5.42
CA ARG A 335 -15.23 -45.36 6.16
C ARG A 335 -13.88 -45.32 5.47
N LEU A 336 -13.62 -44.30 4.63
CA LEU A 336 -12.25 -44.05 4.18
C LEU A 336 -11.39 -43.79 5.43
N HIS A 337 -10.28 -44.50 5.53
CA HIS A 337 -9.38 -44.40 6.67
C HIS A 337 -8.63 -43.06 6.62
N SER A 338 -8.87 -42.17 7.58
CA SER A 338 -8.09 -40.95 7.76
C SER A 338 -6.79 -41.28 8.52
N PRO A 339 -5.59 -41.01 7.96
CA PRO A 339 -4.35 -41.31 8.65
C PRO A 339 -4.22 -40.58 9.99
N SER A 340 -3.60 -41.23 10.96
CA SER A 340 -3.30 -40.63 12.26
C SER A 340 -2.17 -39.59 12.18
N ALA A 341 -1.82 -38.98 13.32
CA ALA A 341 -0.68 -38.05 13.40
C ALA A 341 0.64 -38.71 13.00
N VAL A 342 1.54 -37.96 12.36
CA VAL A 342 2.88 -38.46 12.00
C VAL A 342 3.71 -38.67 13.27
N GLN A 343 4.54 -39.70 13.29
CA GLN A 343 5.35 -40.03 14.46
C GLN A 343 6.68 -39.29 14.44
N ASN A 344 7.32 -39.10 15.61
CA ASN A 344 8.72 -38.64 15.72
C ASN A 344 9.05 -37.38 14.88
N LEU A 345 8.12 -36.42 14.80
CA LEU A 345 8.34 -35.17 14.09
C LEU A 345 9.51 -34.42 14.75
N SER A 346 10.57 -34.20 13.99
CA SER A 346 11.79 -33.55 14.46
C SER A 346 12.34 -32.58 13.43
N ILE A 347 13.20 -31.67 13.88
CA ILE A 347 13.80 -30.63 13.05
C ILE A 347 15.29 -30.52 13.34
N GLU A 348 16.10 -30.58 12.29
CA GLU A 348 17.54 -30.34 12.36
C GLU A 348 17.84 -28.84 12.49
N GLU A 349 19.07 -28.55 12.92
CA GLU A 349 19.58 -27.19 13.04
C GLU A 349 19.47 -26.40 11.72
N PRO A 350 18.85 -25.20 11.73
CA PRO A 350 18.77 -24.36 10.56
C PRO A 350 20.13 -23.97 10.02
N PHE A 351 20.25 -23.93 8.70
CA PHE A 351 21.49 -23.68 7.99
C PHE A 351 21.29 -22.75 6.80
N PHE A 352 22.35 -22.02 6.45
CA PHE A 352 22.44 -21.19 5.26
C PHE A 352 23.07 -21.97 4.12
N HIS A 353 22.40 -22.04 2.97
CA HIS A 353 22.88 -22.73 1.77
C HIS A 353 22.23 -22.15 0.51
N HIS A 354 23.04 -21.77 -0.48
CA HIS A 354 22.59 -21.15 -1.75
C HIS A 354 21.70 -19.91 -1.52
N ASP A 355 22.22 -18.95 -0.75
CA ASP A 355 21.56 -17.66 -0.51
C ASP A 355 20.20 -17.73 0.20
N ARG A 356 19.94 -18.82 0.91
CA ARG A 356 18.69 -19.05 1.65
C ARG A 356 18.95 -19.75 2.98
N VAL A 357 18.14 -19.42 3.99
CA VAL A 357 18.09 -20.17 5.26
C VAL A 357 17.09 -21.32 5.11
N LYS A 358 17.52 -22.50 5.52
CA LYS A 358 16.77 -23.76 5.42
C LYS A 358 16.84 -24.53 6.74
N ALA A 359 15.91 -25.45 6.96
CA ALA A 359 16.00 -26.42 8.05
C ALA A 359 15.47 -27.77 7.54
N LYS A 360 16.07 -28.86 8.00
CA LYS A 360 15.62 -30.20 7.59
C LYS A 360 14.62 -30.74 8.59
N VAL A 361 13.41 -31.04 8.13
CA VAL A 361 12.32 -31.61 8.94
C VAL A 361 12.20 -33.09 8.62
N SER A 362 12.02 -33.94 9.62
CA SER A 362 11.85 -35.38 9.43
C SER A 362 10.76 -35.94 10.36
N TRP A 363 10.08 -37.00 9.92
CA TRP A 363 9.02 -37.67 10.67
C TRP A 363 8.95 -39.15 10.30
N GLY A 364 8.30 -39.95 11.14
CA GLY A 364 7.91 -41.33 10.88
C GLY A 364 6.49 -41.43 10.33
N LEU A 365 6.17 -42.59 9.74
CA LEU A 365 4.81 -42.92 9.31
C LEU A 365 3.82 -42.88 10.49
N PRO A 366 2.54 -42.54 10.26
CA PRO A 366 1.52 -42.66 11.29
C PRO A 366 1.38 -44.10 11.79
N GLU A 367 0.91 -44.25 13.03
CA GLU A 367 0.77 -45.56 13.67
C GLU A 367 -0.16 -46.49 12.89
N GLY A 368 0.33 -47.70 12.59
CA GLY A 368 -0.39 -48.70 11.80
C GLY A 368 -0.38 -48.48 10.28
N GLU A 369 0.24 -47.41 9.78
CA GLU A 369 0.28 -47.08 8.35
C GLU A 369 1.54 -47.59 7.66
N THR A 370 1.41 -47.91 6.37
CA THR A 370 2.52 -48.34 5.50
C THR A 370 2.73 -47.33 4.37
N HIS A 371 3.87 -47.38 3.68
CA HIS A 371 4.10 -46.57 2.46
C HIS A 371 3.09 -46.83 1.32
N LYS A 372 2.29 -47.90 1.41
CA LYS A 372 1.20 -48.19 0.47
C LYS A 372 -0.10 -47.46 0.83
N SER A 373 -0.31 -47.19 2.12
CA SER A 373 -1.52 -46.55 2.63
C SER A 373 -1.35 -45.05 2.86
N VAL A 374 -0.11 -44.56 3.08
CA VAL A 374 0.24 -43.13 3.10
C VAL A 374 1.34 -42.89 2.07
N THR A 375 1.02 -42.15 1.00
CA THR A 375 1.92 -41.99 -0.16
C THR A 375 2.56 -40.61 -0.24
N LYS A 376 2.05 -39.61 0.49
CA LYS A 376 2.56 -38.25 0.50
C LYS A 376 2.30 -37.55 1.83
N PHE A 377 3.12 -36.55 2.12
CA PHE A 377 3.01 -35.67 3.27
C PHE A 377 2.96 -34.23 2.81
N MET A 378 2.11 -33.45 3.46
CA MET A 378 1.98 -32.02 3.21
C MET A 378 2.49 -31.26 4.42
N LEU A 379 3.33 -30.27 4.16
CA LEU A 379 3.98 -29.43 5.15
C LEU A 379 3.51 -28.00 4.97
N ARG A 380 3.28 -27.30 6.08
CA ARG A 380 3.15 -25.85 6.11
C ARG A 380 4.12 -25.28 7.14
N TRP A 381 4.75 -24.14 6.86
CA TRP A 381 5.53 -23.41 7.85
C TRP A 381 5.27 -21.91 7.79
N VAL A 382 5.15 -21.31 8.97
CA VAL A 382 4.83 -19.89 9.14
C VAL A 382 5.72 -19.30 10.25
N PRO A 383 6.31 -18.11 10.07
CA PRO A 383 6.99 -17.43 11.15
C PRO A 383 5.97 -16.90 12.16
N THR A 384 6.17 -17.22 13.43
CA THR A 384 5.31 -16.78 14.53
C THR A 384 5.81 -15.47 15.15
N VAL A 385 7.14 -15.28 15.22
CA VAL A 385 7.80 -14.09 15.79
C VAL A 385 9.15 -13.87 15.11
N CYS A 386 9.57 -12.63 14.87
CA CYS A 386 10.90 -12.28 14.33
C CYS A 386 11.54 -11.13 15.12
N GLY A 387 12.88 -11.08 15.16
CA GLY A 387 13.67 -10.07 15.88
C GLY A 387 13.52 -8.64 15.39
N ASP A 388 13.22 -8.44 14.11
CA ASP A 388 12.89 -7.12 13.54
C ASP A 388 11.46 -6.74 13.96
N GLY A 389 11.33 -6.08 15.12
CA GLY A 389 10.06 -5.72 15.73
C GLY A 389 9.10 -5.05 14.74
N TYR A 390 7.86 -5.57 14.69
CA TYR A 390 6.64 -4.91 14.20
C TYR A 390 6.81 -3.92 13.01
N SER A 391 6.64 -4.42 11.78
CA SER A 391 5.87 -3.66 10.79
C SER A 391 4.40 -3.67 11.26
N GLY A 392 4.03 -2.65 12.03
CA GLY A 392 2.67 -2.38 12.52
C GLY A 392 1.70 -1.98 11.41
N ASP A 393 1.63 -2.77 10.36
CA ASP A 393 0.56 -2.75 9.39
C ASP A 393 0.16 -4.20 9.16
N GLY A 394 -1.13 -4.51 9.36
CA GLY A 394 -1.71 -5.85 9.19
C GLY A 394 -1.73 -6.32 7.73
N THR A 395 -0.79 -5.84 6.90
CA THR A 395 -0.76 -5.94 5.43
C THR A 395 0.38 -6.81 4.90
N LEU A 396 1.18 -7.42 5.78
CA LEU A 396 2.16 -8.44 5.40
C LEU A 396 2.00 -9.65 6.33
N LEU A 397 0.89 -10.38 6.19
CA LEU A 397 0.83 -11.75 6.66
C LEU A 397 2.05 -12.47 6.07
N SER A 398 2.97 -12.80 6.97
CA SER A 398 4.05 -13.75 6.76
C SER A 398 3.60 -14.84 5.80
N ARG A 399 4.13 -14.85 4.57
CA ARG A 399 3.72 -15.79 3.52
C ARG A 399 3.77 -17.20 4.10
N ILE A 400 2.61 -17.83 4.30
CA ILE A 400 2.51 -19.24 4.65
C ILE A 400 3.20 -19.99 3.51
N LYS A 401 4.19 -20.81 3.84
CA LYS A 401 4.89 -21.63 2.86
C LYS A 401 4.37 -23.06 2.99
N GLU A 402 4.06 -23.66 1.86
CA GLU A 402 3.56 -25.02 1.78
C GLU A 402 4.40 -25.85 0.83
N ALA A 403 4.55 -27.13 1.14
CA ALA A 403 5.22 -28.10 0.28
C ALA A 403 4.58 -29.48 0.43
N THR A 404 4.80 -30.34 -0.57
CA THR A 404 4.41 -31.74 -0.51
C THR A 404 5.64 -32.59 -0.82
N THR A 405 5.83 -33.67 -0.08
CA THR A 405 6.93 -34.62 -0.27
C THR A 405 6.41 -36.05 -0.18
N HIS A 406 7.06 -36.95 -0.92
CA HIS A 406 6.86 -38.40 -0.79
C HIS A 406 7.86 -39.03 0.18
N ASN A 407 8.89 -38.26 0.57
CA ASN A 407 9.89 -38.68 1.53
C ASN A 407 9.42 -38.43 2.96
N LEU A 408 10.07 -39.09 3.92
CA LEU A 408 9.88 -38.88 5.35
C LEU A 408 10.66 -37.68 5.89
N ASP A 409 11.30 -36.93 4.99
CA ASP A 409 12.05 -35.73 5.28
C ASP A 409 11.85 -34.65 4.21
N PHE A 410 12.04 -33.39 4.60
CA PHE A 410 11.96 -32.24 3.72
C PHE A 410 12.80 -31.07 4.22
N ASP A 411 13.56 -30.44 3.32
CA ASP A 411 14.26 -29.19 3.61
C ASP A 411 13.31 -28.00 3.45
N ILE A 412 12.75 -27.50 4.55
CA ILE A 412 11.99 -26.24 4.53
C ILE A 412 12.95 -25.07 4.24
N TYR A 413 12.46 -24.07 3.52
CA TYR A 413 13.29 -23.02 2.92
C TYR A 413 12.62 -21.64 3.02
N ASP A 414 13.33 -20.61 2.57
CA ASP A 414 12.95 -19.19 2.72
C ASP A 414 12.67 -18.82 4.18
N LEU A 415 13.43 -19.42 5.10
CA LEU A 415 13.40 -18.99 6.50
C LEU A 415 14.11 -17.63 6.62
N ARG A 416 13.64 -16.80 7.53
CA ARG A 416 14.27 -15.53 7.90
C ARG A 416 15.25 -15.77 9.03
N PHE A 417 16.25 -14.91 9.16
CA PHE A 417 17.11 -14.90 10.34
C PHE A 417 16.34 -14.43 11.56
N ASP A 418 16.77 -14.90 12.73
CA ASP A 418 16.25 -14.45 14.03
C ASP A 418 14.71 -14.55 14.16
N CYS A 419 14.14 -15.69 13.76
CA CYS A 419 12.69 -15.90 13.76
C CYS A 419 12.28 -17.25 14.37
N HIS A 420 11.16 -17.25 15.08
CA HIS A 420 10.45 -18.46 15.46
C HIS A 420 9.47 -18.87 14.37
N TYR A 421 9.35 -20.17 14.17
CA TYR A 421 8.48 -20.77 13.17
C TYR A 421 7.63 -21.86 13.78
N GLU A 422 6.39 -21.98 13.30
CA GLU A 422 5.53 -23.15 13.47
C GLU A 422 5.55 -23.94 12.17
N VAL A 423 5.89 -25.23 12.25
CA VAL A 423 5.81 -26.19 11.14
C VAL A 423 4.70 -27.17 11.44
N ARG A 424 3.78 -27.40 10.50
CA ARG A 424 2.79 -28.47 10.59
C ARG A 424 2.96 -29.47 9.46
N VAL A 425 2.79 -30.74 9.78
CA VAL A 425 2.86 -31.87 8.85
C VAL A 425 1.60 -32.71 9.01
N HIS A 426 0.99 -33.10 7.90
CA HIS A 426 -0.06 -34.12 7.90
C HIS A 426 0.21 -35.16 6.80
N ALA A 427 -0.06 -36.42 7.15
CA ALA A 427 -0.06 -37.54 6.22
C ALA A 427 -1.29 -37.49 5.33
N VAL A 428 -1.15 -37.94 4.08
CA VAL A 428 -2.27 -38.09 3.16
C VAL A 428 -2.35 -39.54 2.71
N SER A 429 -3.52 -40.16 2.84
CA SER A 429 -3.71 -41.55 2.46
C SER A 429 -3.55 -41.74 0.95
N SER A 430 -3.35 -42.98 0.52
CA SER A 430 -3.33 -43.37 -0.90
C SER A 430 -4.64 -43.00 -1.62
N GLU A 431 -5.74 -42.93 -0.88
CA GLU A 431 -7.07 -42.52 -1.35
C GLU A 431 -7.27 -40.98 -1.29
N GLY A 432 -6.28 -40.23 -0.84
CA GLY A 432 -6.30 -38.77 -0.83
C GLY A 432 -6.91 -38.12 0.42
N VAL A 433 -7.22 -38.89 1.45
CA VAL A 433 -7.76 -38.37 2.72
C VAL A 433 -6.65 -37.77 3.57
N MET A 434 -6.84 -36.53 4.00
CA MET A 434 -5.90 -35.82 4.87
C MET A 434 -6.04 -36.32 6.31
N GLY A 435 -4.91 -36.70 6.90
CA GLY A 435 -4.82 -37.14 8.28
C GLY A 435 -4.69 -35.99 9.28
N ARG A 436 -4.47 -36.34 10.55
CA ARG A 436 -4.34 -35.36 11.64
C ARG A 436 -3.04 -34.54 11.52
N GLU A 437 -3.14 -33.23 11.69
CA GLU A 437 -1.96 -32.34 11.73
C GLU A 437 -1.10 -32.57 12.98
N THR A 438 0.21 -32.59 12.78
CA THR A 438 1.23 -32.62 13.85
C THR A 438 2.13 -31.40 13.69
N GLY A 439 2.34 -30.65 14.77
CA GLY A 439 3.08 -29.38 14.73
C GLY A 439 4.35 -29.40 15.59
N ILE A 440 5.39 -28.71 15.13
CA ILE A 440 6.61 -28.44 15.90
C ILE A 440 7.00 -26.97 15.75
N HIS A 441 7.59 -26.41 16.81
CA HIS A 441 8.12 -25.04 16.80
C HIS A 441 9.63 -25.06 16.84
N PHE A 442 10.27 -24.11 16.16
CA PHE A 442 11.73 -23.97 16.19
C PHE A 442 12.16 -22.51 15.99
N TYR A 443 13.45 -22.25 16.22
CA TYR A 443 14.07 -20.95 16.10
C TYR A 443 15.18 -20.97 15.03
N SER A 444 15.16 -19.99 14.12
CA SER A 444 16.26 -19.71 13.20
C SER A 444 17.25 -18.72 13.84
N PRO A 445 18.53 -19.09 13.99
CA PRO A 445 19.57 -18.20 14.52
C PRO A 445 19.71 -16.87 13.76
N PRO A 446 20.33 -15.85 14.39
CA PRO A 446 20.68 -14.61 13.71
C PRO A 446 21.75 -14.86 12.63
N CYS A 447 21.87 -13.93 11.68
CA CYS A 447 22.74 -14.05 10.51
C CYS A 447 24.19 -14.48 10.83
N ARG A 448 24.73 -14.00 11.96
CA ARG A 448 26.13 -14.26 12.37
C ARG A 448 26.35 -15.65 12.98
N GLU A 449 25.30 -16.26 13.51
CA GLU A 449 25.37 -17.53 14.25
C GLU A 449 24.79 -18.69 13.43
N ILE A 450 24.21 -18.40 12.26
CA ILE A 450 23.65 -19.43 11.40
C ILE A 450 24.74 -20.38 10.90
N ARG A 451 24.44 -21.67 10.94
CA ARG A 451 25.35 -22.69 10.42
C ARG A 451 25.44 -22.58 8.90
N ILE A 452 26.65 -22.52 8.35
CA ILE A 452 26.87 -22.38 6.90
C ILE A 452 27.12 -23.77 6.30
N ARG A 453 26.29 -24.17 5.31
CA ARG A 453 26.55 -25.32 4.45
C ARG A 453 26.91 -24.79 3.06
N GLY A 454 28.11 -25.10 2.56
CA GLY A 454 28.62 -24.63 1.27
C GLY A 454 29.65 -23.51 1.37
N ARG A 455 30.01 -22.91 0.22
CA ARG A 455 31.08 -21.90 0.12
C ARG A 455 30.61 -20.45 0.30
N GLN A 456 29.34 -20.16 0.04
CA GLN A 456 28.74 -18.82 0.16
C GLN A 456 28.40 -18.53 1.63
N ARG A 457 28.80 -17.35 2.12
CA ARG A 457 28.46 -16.87 3.46
C ARG A 457 27.39 -15.77 3.36
N PRO A 458 26.46 -15.67 4.32
CA PRO A 458 25.49 -14.59 4.33
C PRO A 458 26.19 -13.25 4.61
N ASP A 459 25.76 -12.20 3.92
CA ASP A 459 26.25 -10.84 4.16
C ASP A 459 25.51 -10.25 5.37
N CYS A 460 26.16 -10.27 6.53
CA CYS A 460 25.53 -9.88 7.79
C CYS A 460 25.87 -8.42 8.14
N PRO A 461 24.87 -7.55 8.39
CA PRO A 461 25.13 -6.19 8.83
C PRO A 461 25.96 -6.16 10.11
N THR A 462 26.93 -5.24 10.19
CA THR A 462 27.73 -4.98 11.39
C THR A 462 26.79 -4.55 12.53
N PRO A 463 26.77 -5.22 13.70
CA PRO A 463 25.93 -4.79 14.80
C PRO A 463 26.32 -3.36 15.15
N ALA A 464 25.32 -2.47 15.18
CA ALA A 464 25.55 -1.10 15.61
C ALA A 464 26.10 -1.13 17.05
N PRO A 465 27.07 -0.27 17.40
CA PRO A 465 27.64 -0.22 18.74
C PRO A 465 26.63 0.10 19.86
N ASP A 466 25.40 0.51 19.50
CA ASP A 466 24.40 1.11 20.39
C ASP A 466 23.27 0.15 20.85
N VAL A 467 23.46 -1.18 20.79
CA VAL A 467 22.42 -2.15 21.20
C VAL A 467 22.19 -2.19 22.72
N PRO A 468 20.97 -2.48 23.22
CA PRO A 468 20.68 -2.50 24.66
C PRO A 468 21.53 -3.51 25.44
N GLN A 469 21.85 -3.22 26.71
CA GLN A 469 22.45 -4.22 27.60
C GLN A 469 21.43 -5.28 28.06
N GLN A 470 21.91 -6.31 28.76
CA GLN A 470 21.04 -7.38 29.27
C GLN A 470 20.07 -6.86 30.36
N PRO A 471 18.81 -7.34 30.37
CA PRO A 471 17.85 -7.06 31.45
C PRO A 471 18.37 -7.49 32.82
N GLN A 472 17.98 -6.76 33.87
CA GLN A 472 18.51 -6.93 35.22
C GLN A 472 17.55 -7.68 36.13
N ASN A 473 18.08 -8.29 37.20
CA ASN A 473 17.30 -8.83 38.32
C ASN A 473 16.21 -9.84 37.89
N LEU A 474 16.59 -10.84 37.08
CA LEU A 474 15.70 -11.93 36.70
C LEU A 474 15.36 -12.77 37.92
N SER A 475 14.08 -12.93 38.19
CA SER A 475 13.55 -13.66 39.35
C SER A 475 12.28 -14.41 38.96
N PHE A 476 11.92 -15.44 39.73
CA PHE A 476 10.75 -16.26 39.45
C PHE A 476 10.07 -16.75 40.73
N VAL A 477 8.76 -16.96 40.64
CA VAL A 477 7.95 -17.64 41.66
C VAL A 477 6.99 -18.62 41.00
N PHE A 478 6.71 -19.76 41.65
CA PHE A 478 5.73 -20.74 41.15
C PHE A 478 4.44 -20.69 41.97
N PHE A 479 3.32 -20.86 41.29
CA PHE A 479 2.02 -21.08 41.92
C PHE A 479 1.29 -22.21 41.21
N MET A 480 0.44 -22.91 41.95
CA MET A 480 -0.36 -24.03 41.45
C MET A 480 -1.82 -23.60 41.37
N ALA A 481 -2.45 -23.87 40.22
CA ALA A 481 -3.89 -23.74 40.03
C ALA A 481 -4.36 -24.95 39.23
N ASP A 482 -5.38 -25.66 39.74
CA ASP A 482 -6.06 -26.78 39.06
C ASP A 482 -5.11 -27.88 38.52
N GLY A 483 -4.08 -28.24 39.29
CA GLY A 483 -3.11 -29.28 38.90
C GLY A 483 -2.07 -28.84 37.85
N ASN A 484 -2.09 -27.58 37.42
CA ASN A 484 -1.12 -27.00 36.50
C ASN A 484 -0.14 -26.08 37.24
N VAL A 485 1.17 -26.27 37.02
CA VAL A 485 2.22 -25.42 37.61
C VAL A 485 2.46 -24.21 36.70
N THR A 486 2.28 -23.02 37.25
CA THR A 486 2.52 -21.75 36.55
C THR A 486 3.69 -21.02 37.20
N GLY A 487 4.67 -20.59 36.40
CA GLY A 487 5.77 -19.74 36.84
C GLY A 487 5.53 -18.28 36.47
N GLN A 488 5.66 -17.38 37.42
CA GLN A 488 5.75 -15.94 37.18
C GLN A 488 7.21 -15.51 37.19
N PHE A 489 7.66 -14.94 36.09
CA PHE A 489 9.02 -14.47 35.87
C PHE A 489 9.03 -12.95 35.80
N LYS A 490 9.97 -12.31 36.49
CA LYS A 490 10.08 -10.85 36.59
C LYS A 490 11.51 -10.40 36.35
N TRP A 491 11.69 -9.27 35.69
CA TRP A 491 12.98 -8.62 35.45
C TRP A 491 12.87 -7.10 35.56
N ARG A 492 13.97 -6.39 35.36
CA ARG A 492 14.07 -4.93 35.30
C ARG A 492 14.74 -4.49 34.00
N MET A 493 14.54 -3.22 33.64
CA MET A 493 15.16 -2.59 32.48
C MET A 493 16.71 -2.68 32.56
N PRO A 494 17.42 -2.76 31.41
CA PRO A 494 18.88 -2.72 31.39
C PRO A 494 19.43 -1.43 32.04
N VAL A 495 20.62 -1.51 32.65
CA VAL A 495 21.26 -0.36 33.34
C VAL A 495 21.64 0.75 32.35
N GLN A 496 21.99 0.39 31.12
CA GLN A 496 22.36 1.31 30.06
C GLN A 496 21.77 0.85 28.72
N SER A 497 21.15 1.78 27.99
CA SER A 497 20.63 1.57 26.64
C SER A 497 20.74 2.90 25.89
N ASP A 498 21.68 2.98 24.93
CA ASP A 498 21.94 4.21 24.15
C ASP A 498 20.75 4.58 23.26
N LYS A 499 19.90 3.60 22.93
CA LYS A 499 18.63 3.74 22.22
C LYS A 499 17.45 3.29 23.11
N PRO A 500 16.24 3.86 22.93
CA PRO A 500 15.09 3.49 23.74
C PRO A 500 14.71 2.02 23.54
N VAL A 501 14.42 1.34 24.65
CA VAL A 501 13.93 -0.04 24.62
C VAL A 501 12.48 -0.04 24.12
N THR A 502 12.23 -0.75 23.02
CA THR A 502 10.92 -0.88 22.38
C THR A 502 10.12 -2.08 22.90
N GLY A 503 10.80 -3.07 23.48
CA GLY A 503 10.15 -4.24 24.06
C GLY A 503 11.13 -5.26 24.62
N PHE A 504 10.59 -6.39 25.07
CA PHE A 504 11.36 -7.53 25.56
C PHE A 504 11.03 -8.79 24.77
N ARG A 505 12.06 -9.60 24.54
CA ARG A 505 11.93 -10.96 24.03
C ARG A 505 12.21 -11.93 25.16
N VAL A 506 11.27 -12.82 25.45
CA VAL A 506 11.38 -13.85 26.48
C VAL A 506 11.38 -15.22 25.81
N MET A 507 12.36 -16.07 26.12
CA MET A 507 12.48 -17.44 25.60
C MET A 507 12.62 -18.42 26.75
N TRP A 508 12.01 -19.60 26.67
CA TRP A 508 12.12 -20.63 27.70
C TRP A 508 12.00 -22.04 27.14
N GLY A 509 12.58 -23.02 27.84
CA GLY A 509 12.39 -24.44 27.56
C GLY A 509 13.17 -25.31 28.53
N GLU A 510 13.00 -26.63 28.44
CA GLU A 510 13.70 -27.62 29.26
C GLU A 510 15.22 -27.48 29.07
N GLN A 511 15.99 -27.75 30.12
CA GLN A 511 17.43 -27.60 30.11
C GLN A 511 18.10 -28.86 29.55
N VAL A 512 19.01 -28.71 28.57
CA VAL A 512 19.88 -29.80 28.11
C VAL A 512 21.26 -29.66 28.73
N SER A 513 21.75 -30.75 29.34
CA SER A 513 23.17 -30.90 29.66
C SER A 513 23.87 -31.36 28.38
N SER A 514 24.70 -30.50 27.77
CA SER A 514 25.40 -30.84 26.52
C SER A 514 26.20 -32.14 26.69
N SER A 515 25.79 -33.21 25.98
CA SER A 515 26.57 -34.44 25.86
C SER A 515 27.00 -34.62 24.41
N LYS A 516 28.19 -34.09 24.10
CA LYS A 516 29.22 -34.58 23.13
C LYS A 516 29.97 -33.42 22.47
N GLY A 517 31.29 -33.37 22.68
CA GLY A 517 32.24 -32.63 21.83
C GLY A 517 33.23 -31.77 22.60
N VAL A 518 34.43 -32.30 22.80
CA VAL A 518 35.58 -31.65 23.45
C VAL A 518 36.04 -30.42 22.65
N ALA A 519 36.05 -29.25 23.29
CA ALA A 519 36.96 -28.15 22.99
C ALA A 519 37.13 -27.26 24.24
N ASN A 520 38.28 -27.42 24.90
CA ASN A 520 39.01 -26.48 25.76
C ASN A 520 38.22 -25.60 26.76
N GLY A 521 38.16 -26.06 28.01
CA GLY A 521 38.53 -25.25 29.18
C GLY A 521 37.58 -24.16 29.68
N LEU A 522 36.38 -23.99 29.13
CA LEU A 522 35.38 -23.04 29.65
C LEU A 522 34.18 -23.78 30.28
N PRO A 523 33.65 -23.31 31.42
CA PRO A 523 32.43 -23.87 31.99
C PRO A 523 31.28 -23.71 30.99
N GLN A 524 30.67 -24.82 30.60
CA GLN A 524 29.58 -24.84 29.62
C GLN A 524 28.32 -24.26 30.24
N THR A 525 27.81 -23.16 29.68
CA THR A 525 26.53 -22.58 30.09
C THR A 525 25.38 -23.49 29.64
N PRO A 526 24.40 -23.79 30.52
CA PRO A 526 23.27 -24.61 30.12
C PRO A 526 22.39 -23.89 29.09
N VAL A 527 21.83 -24.67 28.17
CA VAL A 527 21.12 -24.18 26.99
C VAL A 527 19.70 -24.74 26.97
N ILE A 528 18.76 -23.95 26.45
CA ILE A 528 17.38 -24.37 26.20
C ILE A 528 17.38 -25.52 25.18
N ASP A 529 16.69 -26.62 25.51
CA ASP A 529 16.38 -27.69 24.57
C ASP A 529 15.59 -27.12 23.41
N ARG A 530 16.19 -27.15 22.21
CA ARG A 530 15.60 -26.62 20.98
C ARG A 530 14.23 -27.24 20.65
N THR A 531 13.94 -28.45 21.13
CA THR A 531 12.66 -29.14 20.91
C THR A 531 11.54 -28.65 21.84
N SER A 532 11.90 -28.09 23.00
CA SER A 532 10.96 -27.56 23.99
C SER A 532 10.91 -26.02 24.02
N ALA A 533 11.74 -25.37 23.21
CA ALA A 533 11.91 -23.92 23.17
C ALA A 533 10.62 -23.20 22.76
N LYS A 534 10.19 -22.27 23.60
CA LYS A 534 9.06 -21.36 23.39
C LYS A 534 9.54 -19.92 23.55
N ALA A 535 8.86 -18.98 22.91
CA ALA A 535 9.20 -17.56 23.00
C ALA A 535 7.98 -16.64 22.97
N LYS A 536 8.13 -15.44 23.55
CA LYS A 536 7.10 -14.40 23.60
C LYS A 536 7.73 -13.01 23.51
N MET A 537 7.08 -12.15 22.72
CA MET A 537 7.38 -10.72 22.67
C MET A 537 6.48 -9.97 23.63
N LEU A 538 7.05 -9.04 24.38
CA LEU A 538 6.38 -8.23 25.38
C LEU A 538 6.65 -6.75 25.11
N PRO A 539 5.65 -5.88 25.34
CA PRO A 539 5.84 -4.44 25.21
C PRO A 539 6.85 -3.93 26.25
N LYS A 540 7.44 -2.75 25.98
CA LYS A 540 8.47 -2.12 26.84
C LYS A 540 8.04 -1.92 28.30
N ASP A 541 6.74 -1.82 28.56
CA ASP A 541 6.19 -1.58 29.91
C ASP A 541 5.88 -2.87 30.67
N GLN A 542 6.06 -4.04 30.04
CA GLN A 542 5.78 -5.34 30.64
C GLN A 542 7.06 -6.04 31.13
N PHE A 543 7.26 -6.00 32.45
CA PHE A 543 8.43 -6.57 33.13
C PHE A 543 8.15 -7.93 33.79
N THR A 544 7.01 -8.55 33.47
CA THR A 544 6.57 -9.79 34.10
C THR A 544 5.85 -10.67 33.08
N HIS A 545 6.18 -11.97 33.09
CA HIS A 545 5.56 -12.97 32.22
C HIS A 545 5.15 -14.22 33.00
N LEU A 546 3.98 -14.76 32.65
CA LEU A 546 3.42 -15.98 33.23
C LEU A 546 3.59 -17.13 32.24
N ILE A 547 4.24 -18.20 32.68
CA ILE A 547 4.45 -19.42 31.90
C ILE A 547 3.64 -20.53 32.56
N GLN A 548 2.59 -20.98 31.88
CA GLN A 548 1.71 -22.08 32.31
C GLN A 548 2.18 -23.41 31.72
N GLY A 549 1.79 -24.54 32.34
CA GLY A 549 2.08 -25.87 31.78
C GLY A 549 3.52 -26.31 31.98
N LEU A 550 4.17 -25.88 33.06
CA LEU A 550 5.54 -26.29 33.35
C LEU A 550 5.57 -27.71 33.93
N THR A 551 6.47 -28.56 33.44
CA THR A 551 6.58 -29.95 33.89
C THR A 551 7.23 -30.02 35.28
N PRO A 552 6.55 -30.56 36.31
CA PRO A 552 7.13 -30.69 37.65
C PRO A 552 8.41 -31.52 37.66
N GLY A 553 9.40 -31.09 38.45
CA GLY A 553 10.67 -31.79 38.62
C GLY A 553 11.66 -31.67 37.46
N ARG A 554 11.34 -30.92 36.40
CA ARG A 554 12.23 -30.70 35.25
C ARG A 554 13.02 -29.39 35.39
N PRO A 555 14.30 -29.36 35.00
CA PRO A 555 15.08 -28.13 34.90
C PRO A 555 14.73 -27.40 33.59
N TYR A 556 14.69 -26.07 33.65
CA TYR A 556 14.38 -25.17 32.55
C TYR A 556 15.37 -24.01 32.53
N VAL A 557 15.52 -23.41 31.35
CA VAL A 557 16.26 -22.17 31.14
C VAL A 557 15.30 -21.12 30.60
N LEU A 558 15.34 -19.91 31.18
CA LEU A 558 14.68 -18.70 30.67
C LEU A 558 15.75 -17.72 30.17
N GLN A 559 15.54 -17.12 29.01
CA GLN A 559 16.36 -16.03 28.49
C GLN A 559 15.49 -14.81 28.19
N VAL A 560 15.93 -13.62 28.60
CA VAL A 560 15.25 -12.35 28.35
C VAL A 560 16.19 -11.39 27.65
N GLN A 561 15.75 -10.80 26.55
CA GLN A 561 16.47 -9.79 25.79
C GLN A 561 15.69 -8.47 25.79
N ALA A 562 16.39 -7.35 25.91
CA ALA A 562 15.84 -6.05 25.57
C ALA A 562 15.98 -5.77 24.06
N LEU A 563 14.96 -5.15 23.48
CA LEU A 563 14.89 -4.81 22.06
C LEU A 563 14.85 -3.30 21.89
N SER A 564 15.43 -2.79 20.81
CA SER A 564 15.41 -1.37 20.43
C SER A 564 15.22 -1.22 18.92
N GLU A 565 15.09 0.02 18.44
CA GLU A 565 15.02 0.33 17.00
C GLU A 565 16.29 -0.09 16.22
N VAL A 566 17.42 -0.29 16.90
CA VAL A 566 18.69 -0.74 16.29
C VAL A 566 18.90 -2.26 16.39
N GLY A 567 18.03 -2.98 17.09
CA GLY A 567 18.09 -4.43 17.27
C GLY A 567 18.05 -4.90 18.72
N GLY A 568 18.19 -6.21 18.90
CA GLY A 568 18.17 -6.89 20.20
C GLY A 568 19.53 -6.88 20.91
N GLY A 569 19.50 -6.57 22.20
CA GLY A 569 20.66 -6.48 23.10
C GLY A 569 21.24 -7.81 23.58
N ALA A 570 22.08 -7.78 24.62
CA ALA A 570 22.56 -9.02 25.26
C ALA A 570 21.43 -9.79 25.98
N MET A 571 21.53 -11.12 26.03
CA MET A 571 20.54 -11.99 26.68
C MET A 571 20.86 -12.15 28.18
N ALA A 572 19.89 -11.87 29.04
CA ALA A 572 19.94 -12.28 30.44
C ALA A 572 19.39 -13.69 30.58
N GLN A 573 20.14 -14.60 31.21
CA GLN A 573 19.75 -16.00 31.39
C GLN A 573 19.43 -16.30 32.87
N LEU A 574 18.40 -17.12 33.08
CA LEU A 574 17.96 -17.59 34.39
C LEU A 574 17.65 -19.09 34.31
N GLU A 575 18.29 -19.86 35.18
CA GLU A 575 18.08 -21.30 35.31
C GLU A 575 17.14 -21.57 36.49
N PHE A 576 16.18 -22.47 36.29
CA PHE A 576 15.23 -22.81 37.33
C PHE A 576 14.79 -24.27 37.23
N THR A 577 14.50 -24.89 38.37
CA THR A 577 13.91 -26.22 38.42
C THR A 577 12.49 -26.10 38.96
N VAL A 578 11.53 -26.69 38.24
CA VAL A 578 10.13 -26.69 38.64
C VAL A 578 9.97 -27.61 39.86
N PRO A 579 9.37 -27.16 40.98
CA PRO A 579 9.19 -27.99 42.16
C PRO A 579 8.43 -29.30 41.84
N PRO A 580 8.87 -30.46 42.36
CA PRO A 580 8.15 -31.71 42.17
C PRO A 580 6.84 -31.70 42.97
N ILE A 581 5.75 -32.16 42.35
CA ILE A 581 4.47 -32.38 43.05
C ILE A 581 4.59 -33.67 43.85
N ARG A 582 4.80 -33.57 45.17
CA ARG A 582 4.67 -34.73 46.06
C ARG A 582 3.19 -35.03 46.26
N GLN A 583 2.70 -36.13 45.69
CA GLN A 583 1.45 -36.72 46.16
C GLN A 583 1.67 -37.21 47.60
N GLN A 584 0.98 -36.61 48.57
CA GLN A 584 0.88 -37.20 49.89
C GLN A 584 0.08 -38.50 49.76
N SER A 585 0.77 -39.63 49.93
CA SER A 585 0.13 -40.92 50.19
C SER A 585 -0.66 -40.83 51.51
N ASN A 586 -1.96 -41.09 51.42
CA ASN A 586 -2.87 -41.48 52.51
C ASN A 586 -2.40 -41.12 53.93
N TYR A 587 -2.67 -39.90 54.37
CA TYR A 587 -2.74 -39.60 55.80
C TYR A 587 -4.22 -39.44 56.15
N ILE A 588 -4.78 -40.48 56.79
CA ILE A 588 -6.07 -40.40 57.46
C ILE A 588 -5.81 -39.70 58.81
N PRO A 589 -6.29 -38.48 59.05
CA PRO A 589 -6.21 -37.89 60.38
C PRO A 589 -7.24 -38.58 61.29
N PRO A 590 -6.90 -38.86 62.57
CA PRO A 590 -7.92 -39.21 63.54
C PRO A 590 -8.89 -38.04 63.71
N ILE A 591 -10.17 -38.38 63.86
CA ILE A 591 -11.30 -37.48 64.04
C ILE A 591 -11.04 -36.55 65.25
N GLY A 592 -11.00 -35.24 65.00
CA GLY A 592 -11.14 -34.22 66.04
C GLY A 592 -10.33 -32.94 65.83
N ARG A 593 -11.03 -31.86 65.45
CA ARG A 593 -10.66 -30.42 65.47
C ARG A 593 -10.10 -29.80 64.16
N PRO A 594 -10.41 -28.50 63.91
CA PRO A 594 -10.68 -27.95 62.58
C PRO A 594 -9.43 -27.69 61.73
N SER A 595 -9.68 -27.47 60.44
CA SER A 595 -8.69 -27.41 59.36
C SER A 595 -7.72 -26.23 59.47
N TYR A 596 -6.54 -26.46 58.89
CA TYR A 596 -5.40 -25.56 58.68
C TYR A 596 -5.71 -24.26 57.88
N ALA A 597 -7.00 -23.97 57.61
CA ALA A 597 -7.46 -22.79 56.90
C ALA A 597 -7.56 -21.54 57.81
N GLU A 598 -7.69 -21.71 59.14
CA GLU A 598 -7.83 -20.59 60.07
C GLU A 598 -6.49 -20.04 60.61
N GLU A 599 -5.36 -20.70 60.31
CA GLU A 599 -4.02 -20.26 60.75
C GLU A 599 -3.28 -19.41 59.69
N TRP A 600 -3.74 -19.44 58.43
CA TRP A 600 -3.16 -18.65 57.33
C TRP A 600 -3.75 -17.24 57.17
N GLU A 601 -5.04 -17.04 57.49
CA GLU A 601 -5.66 -15.70 57.45
C GLU A 601 -5.17 -14.78 58.57
N ARG A 602 -4.70 -15.34 59.71
CA ARG A 602 -4.09 -14.55 60.80
C ARG A 602 -2.65 -14.10 60.52
N LYS A 603 -1.95 -14.70 59.55
CA LYS A 603 -0.57 -14.33 59.18
C LYS A 603 -0.47 -13.30 58.03
N PHE A 604 -1.56 -13.04 57.31
CA PHE A 604 -1.58 -12.08 56.19
C PHE A 604 -2.04 -10.65 56.56
N GLN A 605 -2.46 -10.40 57.81
CA GLN A 605 -2.78 -9.04 58.30
C GLN A 605 -1.57 -8.29 58.89
N GLY A 606 -0.34 -8.80 58.76
CA GLY A 606 0.84 -8.25 59.44
C GLY A 606 1.93 -7.62 58.57
N TYR A 607 1.77 -7.50 57.24
CA TYR A 607 2.83 -7.04 56.35
C TYR A 607 2.35 -6.05 55.27
N ASN A 608 1.47 -5.13 55.64
CA ASN A 608 1.21 -3.94 54.83
C ASN A 608 1.00 -2.72 55.74
N THR A 609 2.05 -2.39 56.48
CA THR A 609 2.29 -1.08 57.11
C THR A 609 3.80 -0.89 57.14
N ASP A 610 4.24 0.34 56.90
CA ASP A 610 5.63 0.81 56.87
C ASP A 610 6.38 0.65 55.54
N LEU A 611 5.93 1.41 54.54
CA LEU A 611 6.79 2.28 53.72
C LEU A 611 5.89 3.11 52.78
N PHE A 612 5.28 4.16 53.33
CA PHE A 612 4.97 5.44 52.69
C PHE A 612 4.16 6.27 53.72
N GLN A 613 4.88 6.91 54.64
CA GLN A 613 4.41 8.11 55.32
C GLN A 613 5.50 9.18 55.18
N ASP A 614 5.00 10.41 55.01
CA ASP A 614 5.67 11.70 54.81
C ASP A 614 6.12 11.93 53.35
N ASP A 615 5.48 12.79 52.55
CA ASP A 615 4.97 14.12 52.89
C ASP A 615 3.81 14.55 51.95
N GLU A 616 2.60 14.69 52.49
CA GLU A 616 1.65 15.72 52.06
C GLU A 616 0.71 16.04 53.23
N ARG A 617 1.17 16.95 54.11
CA ARG A 617 0.28 17.78 54.94
C ARG A 617 0.20 19.17 54.34
N ARG A 618 -0.95 19.51 53.74
CA ARG A 618 -1.84 20.56 54.28
C ARG A 618 -3.17 20.60 53.54
N ASN A 619 -4.20 20.22 54.31
CA ASN A 619 -5.51 20.86 54.44
C ASN A 619 -6.30 21.07 53.14
N GLY A 620 -7.35 20.30 52.87
CA GLY A 620 -8.60 20.28 53.65
C GLY A 620 -9.51 21.41 53.14
N VAL A 621 -10.78 21.26 52.83
CA VAL A 621 -11.83 20.42 53.42
C VAL A 621 -13.02 20.37 52.41
N SER A 622 -13.67 19.21 52.40
CA SER A 622 -15.00 18.82 51.88
C SER A 622 -16.19 19.77 52.22
N PRO A 623 -17.48 19.43 51.94
CA PRO A 623 -18.07 18.62 50.86
C PRO A 623 -19.43 19.18 50.34
N GLN A 624 -20.12 18.36 49.53
CA GLN A 624 -21.57 18.24 49.35
C GLN A 624 -22.23 19.18 48.32
N SER A 625 -22.55 18.66 47.13
CA SER A 625 -23.76 17.90 46.78
C SER A 625 -24.97 18.80 46.51
N THR A 626 -25.48 18.78 45.28
CA THR A 626 -26.89 18.47 44.96
C THR A 626 -27.12 18.57 43.45
N ALA A 627 -27.94 17.64 42.95
CA ALA A 627 -28.41 17.56 41.58
C ALA A 627 -29.42 18.69 41.26
N ARG A 628 -29.51 19.11 39.99
CA ARG A 628 -30.74 19.11 39.16
C ARG A 628 -30.56 19.82 37.81
N THR A 629 -30.91 19.08 36.77
CA THR A 629 -31.74 19.40 35.60
C THR A 629 -32.04 20.86 35.19
N ARG A 630 -31.97 21.04 33.86
CA ARG A 630 -32.81 21.87 32.95
C ARG A 630 -32.63 23.40 33.01
N THR A 631 -32.19 24.02 31.92
CA THR A 631 -33.00 24.67 30.85
C THR A 631 -32.15 25.71 30.09
N SER A 632 -32.18 25.67 28.75
CA SER A 632 -32.01 26.89 27.92
C SER A 632 -33.26 27.78 28.10
N PRO A 633 -33.24 29.11 27.87
CA PRO A 633 -33.18 29.65 26.51
C PRO A 633 -32.49 31.03 26.33
N SER A 634 -32.29 31.33 25.05
CA SER A 634 -32.03 32.60 24.34
C SER A 634 -32.38 33.94 25.00
N TRP A 635 -31.58 34.99 24.71
CA TRP A 635 -31.99 36.10 23.83
C TRP A 635 -30.85 37.05 23.43
N ALA A 636 -31.08 37.67 22.27
CA ALA A 636 -30.22 38.52 21.46
C ALA A 636 -30.26 40.00 21.87
N GLN A 637 -29.27 40.78 21.41
CA GLN A 637 -29.34 42.11 20.75
C GLN A 637 -27.94 42.76 20.77
N GLN A 638 -27.26 42.87 19.62
CA GLN A 638 -27.20 44.04 18.74
C GLN A 638 -26.60 45.30 19.37
N ASN A 639 -25.46 45.75 18.84
CA ASN A 639 -25.35 47.11 18.29
C ASN A 639 -24.16 47.25 17.30
N PRO A 640 -24.27 48.17 16.30
CA PRO A 640 -23.35 48.32 15.17
C PRO A 640 -22.42 49.55 15.27
N GLY A 641 -21.42 49.60 14.39
CA GLY A 641 -20.85 50.87 13.90
C GLY A 641 -19.34 51.05 14.07
N SER A 642 -18.59 50.90 12.97
CA SER A 642 -17.44 51.76 12.67
C SER A 642 -17.04 51.62 11.19
N GLU A 643 -17.31 52.66 10.42
CA GLU A 643 -16.80 52.89 9.07
C GLU A 643 -15.27 52.98 9.08
N ALA A 644 -14.62 52.36 8.09
CA ALA A 644 -13.20 52.56 7.80
C ALA A 644 -13.02 52.82 6.30
N ASN A 645 -12.51 54.01 5.99
CA ASN A 645 -12.11 54.51 4.68
C ASN A 645 -11.23 53.49 3.91
N SER A 646 -11.66 53.13 2.70
CA SER A 646 -10.82 52.39 1.74
C SER A 646 -10.15 53.35 0.73
N ASP A 647 -8.82 53.25 0.65
CA ASP A 647 -7.93 54.01 -0.21
C ASP A 647 -8.10 53.60 -1.71
N PRO A 648 -8.50 54.51 -2.63
CA PRO A 648 -8.88 54.15 -4.01
C PRO A 648 -7.72 53.73 -4.93
N ARG A 649 -6.45 53.86 -4.50
CA ARG A 649 -5.28 53.41 -5.28
C ARG A 649 -4.98 51.91 -5.13
N ALA A 650 -5.33 51.31 -3.99
CA ALA A 650 -5.12 49.88 -3.74
C ALA A 650 -6.18 48.98 -4.42
N SER A 651 -7.39 49.51 -4.62
CA SER A 651 -8.47 48.83 -5.35
C SER A 651 -8.17 48.75 -6.85
N ALA A 652 -7.58 49.80 -7.45
CA ALA A 652 -7.24 49.83 -8.87
C ALA A 652 -6.15 48.82 -9.28
N GLN A 653 -5.12 48.61 -8.45
CA GLN A 653 -4.09 47.59 -8.70
C GLN A 653 -4.64 46.16 -8.52
N SER A 654 -5.52 45.97 -7.54
CA SER A 654 -6.19 44.69 -7.28
C SER A 654 -7.16 44.32 -8.40
N LEU A 655 -7.89 45.30 -8.94
CA LEU A 655 -8.70 45.16 -10.16
C LEU A 655 -7.79 44.78 -11.34
N ARG A 656 -6.71 45.51 -11.64
CA ARG A 656 -5.83 45.16 -12.77
C ARG A 656 -5.28 43.73 -12.74
N LEU A 657 -4.87 43.23 -11.56
CA LEU A 657 -4.46 41.82 -11.42
C LEU A 657 -5.63 40.85 -11.65
N CYS A 658 -6.82 41.15 -11.12
CA CYS A 658 -8.04 40.38 -11.36
C CYS A 658 -8.37 40.33 -12.86
N TRP A 659 -8.32 41.47 -13.56
CA TRP A 659 -8.54 41.61 -15.00
C TRP A 659 -7.55 40.78 -15.83
N VAL A 660 -6.24 40.82 -15.51
CA VAL A 660 -5.22 39.97 -16.16
C VAL A 660 -5.52 38.48 -15.98
N THR A 661 -5.97 38.09 -14.78
CA THR A 661 -6.22 36.69 -14.41
C THR A 661 -7.50 36.14 -15.04
N VAL A 662 -8.52 36.97 -15.20
CA VAL A 662 -9.78 36.64 -15.88
C VAL A 662 -9.59 36.49 -17.39
N LEU A 663 -8.75 37.34 -17.99
CA LEU A 663 -8.34 37.23 -19.40
C LEU A 663 -7.72 35.87 -19.72
N LEU A 664 -6.81 35.41 -18.86
CA LEU A 664 -6.17 34.10 -18.94
C LEU A 664 -7.22 32.97 -18.97
N CYS A 665 -8.32 33.08 -18.21
CA CYS A 665 -9.41 32.10 -18.19
C CYS A 665 -10.25 32.05 -19.47
N SER A 666 -10.63 33.21 -20.02
CA SER A 666 -11.41 33.29 -21.28
C SER A 666 -10.69 32.60 -22.45
N PHE A 667 -9.35 32.58 -22.46
CA PHE A 667 -8.57 31.88 -23.47
C PHE A 667 -8.55 30.35 -23.31
N THR A 668 -8.60 29.83 -22.09
CA THR A 668 -8.70 28.38 -21.81
C THR A 668 -9.97 27.78 -22.40
N ILE A 669 -11.05 28.56 -22.46
CA ILE A 669 -12.34 27.99 -22.83
C ILE A 669 -12.72 28.20 -24.30
N VAL A 670 -12.14 29.19 -24.99
CA VAL A 670 -12.17 29.24 -26.47
C VAL A 670 -11.39 28.07 -27.10
N ALA A 671 -10.48 27.45 -26.34
CA ALA A 671 -9.70 26.26 -26.74
C ALA A 671 -10.29 24.92 -26.23
N GLY A 672 -11.45 24.94 -25.55
CA GLY A 672 -12.21 23.74 -25.22
C GLY A 672 -11.68 22.86 -24.08
N PHE A 673 -11.22 23.42 -22.95
CA PHE A 673 -11.01 22.62 -21.72
C PHE A 673 -11.43 23.35 -20.43
N SER A 674 -11.94 22.55 -19.48
CA SER A 674 -12.36 22.90 -18.12
C SER A 674 -11.18 23.35 -17.26
N CYS A 675 -11.38 24.39 -16.45
CA CYS A 675 -10.39 24.86 -15.49
C CYS A 675 -10.25 23.92 -14.28
N LEU A 676 -9.04 23.86 -13.72
CA LEU A 676 -8.71 23.24 -12.43
C LEU A 676 -8.57 24.30 -11.33
#